data_AF-A0A8S1KLQ8-F1
#
_entry.id   AF-A0A8S1KLQ8-F1
#
_cell.length_a   1.000
_cell.length_b   1.000
_cell.length_c   1.000
_cell.angle_alpha   90.00
_cell.angle_beta   90.00
_cell.angle_gamma   90.00
#
_symmetry.space_group_name_H-M   'P 1'
#
loop_
_entity.id
_entity.type
_entity.pdbx_description
1 polymer ?
#
loop_
_entity_poly.entity_id
_entity_poly.type
_entity_poly.pdbx_seq_one_letter_code
_entity_poly.pdbx_strand_id
1 'polypeptide(L)'
;MKFIALAMLVMLATSQEFVEFYSAFSNADVAQLEGWTIQGSLSKAQPDNFFTCSDATVFGGPKAFGKNAIVTRQFQLPPHFQIKISVEVWKFDAWDTQRQFFYLDNYLWETMWTGSDGTKRCATPAGGNVNSFQVDQTITHNHAALFIAFASSADKTADKMSWGFRNLKLSYLACPTECGTCLGPDAIVCQMWVPVSSSWIKTVEADGWNVKGSSNVIKTSTCAGIPIVGGPGNFGNNVSIQKIFDKLVPHYRIKVIAQFWKIDNWDNDNAVLYIDNQEKWKQNVAQVEDKEFFICDKITPGGVDGTEKIINVNFESPHNYGAALVKWTATTKKSSKQASWGIRQFQLYVAQCSSNCATCTGPSAEDCTACVSPYILLDPEDGNGSGCILKGDWVEFTSEFQGSSWTANEDWKVSDGKNGPDFTSTCGEFKFFGGYEKTGKDAKISRKFNLPAHKRIRIAFEAWKIDNWNGEDYIVKVDGLSVWQRTFGFGDPGLADICGGDGFENYAIVDFVMGHEASTLDLVISTTIGKNNENASFALKGFKLFYEKPDASLFIAFASSADKTADKMSWGFRNLKLSYLACPTECGTCLGPDAIVCQMWVPVSSSWIKTVEADGWNVKGSSNVIKTSTCAGIPIVGGPGNFGNNVSIQKIFDKLVPHYRIKVIAQFWKIDNWDNDNAVLYIDNQEKWKQNVAQVEDKEFFICDKITPGGVDGTEKIINVNFESPHNYGAALVKWTATTKKSSKQASWGIRQFQLYVAQCSSNCATCTGPSAEDCTACVSPYILLDPEDGNGSGCILKGDWVEFTSEFQGSSWTANEDWKVSDGKNGPDFTSTCGEFKFFGGYEKTGKDAKISRKFNLPAHKRIRIAFEAWKIDNWNGEDYIVKVDGLSVWQRTFGFGDPGLADICGGDGFENYAIVDFVMGHEASTLDLVISTTIGKNNENASFALKGFKLFYEKPDACATLYTECNYTGKSFNMCEDLPNFQLAKYPSKIKSIQVPAGAKVILFDEMDYNGKTIEYTENQKCIEEYQYKFLQKNQQSYVLTANN
;
A
#
# COMPACT_ATOMS: atom_id res chain seq x y z
N MET A 1 39.16 -5.57 -53.70
CA MET A 1 38.95 -4.21 -53.15
C MET A 1 37.46 -3.89 -53.18
N LYS A 2 36.80 -3.83 -52.01
CA LYS A 2 35.68 -2.91 -51.68
C LYS A 2 35.09 -3.27 -50.29
N PHE A 3 35.42 -2.39 -49.34
CA PHE A 3 34.78 -2.02 -48.07
C PHE A 3 34.08 -3.07 -47.20
N ILE A 4 34.75 -3.40 -46.10
CA ILE A 4 34.18 -3.90 -44.83
C ILE A 4 33.55 -2.69 -44.13
N ALA A 5 32.23 -2.67 -43.96
CA ALA A 5 31.53 -1.77 -43.05
C ALA A 5 31.13 -2.61 -41.81
N LEU A 6 31.91 -2.45 -40.74
CA LEU A 6 31.65 -3.02 -39.44
C LEU A 6 30.45 -2.28 -38.82
N ALA A 7 29.25 -2.85 -38.90
CA ALA A 7 28.11 -2.37 -38.13
C ALA A 7 28.23 -2.90 -36.69
N MET A 8 28.97 -2.19 -35.84
CA MET A 8 28.82 -2.29 -34.40
C MET A 8 27.41 -1.84 -34.03
N LEU A 9 26.51 -2.80 -33.77
CA LEU A 9 25.25 -2.51 -33.10
C LEU A 9 25.58 -2.36 -31.61
N VAL A 10 25.81 -1.12 -31.19
CA VAL A 10 25.97 -0.73 -29.79
C VAL A 10 24.66 -1.03 -29.09
N MET A 11 24.65 -2.02 -28.19
CA MET A 11 23.58 -2.19 -27.23
C MET A 11 23.49 -0.92 -26.38
N LEU A 12 22.37 -0.22 -26.45
CA LEU A 12 22.02 0.77 -25.44
C LEU A 12 21.65 0.00 -24.16
N ALA A 13 22.65 -0.33 -23.36
CA ALA A 13 22.43 -0.48 -21.94
C ALA A 13 21.80 0.84 -21.47
N THR A 14 20.61 0.80 -20.87
CA THR A 14 20.16 1.93 -20.06
C THR A 14 21.09 1.99 -18.86
N SER A 15 22.25 2.62 -19.03
CA SER A 15 23.12 2.95 -17.92
C SER A 15 22.29 3.77 -16.95
N GLN A 16 22.11 3.28 -15.74
CA GLN A 16 21.48 4.05 -14.70
C GLN A 16 22.33 5.32 -14.51
N GLU A 17 21.79 6.47 -14.87
CA GLU A 17 22.54 7.72 -14.84
C GLU A 17 22.45 8.34 -13.45
N PHE A 18 23.58 8.90 -13.01
CA PHE A 18 23.63 9.68 -11.79
C PHE A 18 22.74 10.92 -11.94
N VAL A 19 21.78 11.07 -11.03
CA VAL A 19 20.91 12.25 -10.96
C VAL A 19 21.65 13.33 -10.16
N GLU A 20 22.04 14.43 -10.81
CA GLU A 20 22.60 15.60 -10.13
C GLU A 20 21.50 16.29 -9.31
N PHE A 21 21.70 16.38 -7.99
CA PHE A 21 20.72 16.99 -7.08
C PHE A 21 21.23 18.29 -6.44
N TYR A 22 22.52 18.58 -6.55
CA TYR A 22 23.09 19.80 -6.04
C TYR A 22 24.33 20.21 -6.85
N SER A 23 24.37 21.47 -7.28
CA SER A 23 25.57 22.10 -7.83
C SER A 23 25.70 23.54 -7.34
N ALA A 24 26.92 23.93 -6.94
CA ALA A 24 27.19 25.25 -6.37
C ALA A 24 28.67 25.66 -6.51
N PHE A 25 28.93 26.92 -6.15
CA PHE A 25 30.25 27.54 -6.09
C PHE A 25 30.99 27.55 -7.43
N SER A 26 30.25 27.69 -8.53
CA SER A 26 30.84 27.98 -9.85
C SER A 26 31.14 29.48 -10.02
N ASN A 27 30.47 30.34 -9.23
CA ASN A 27 30.57 31.80 -9.22
C ASN A 27 30.46 32.36 -7.78
N ALA A 28 30.57 33.68 -7.61
CA ALA A 28 30.53 34.37 -6.30
C ALA A 28 29.10 34.81 -5.93
N ASP A 29 28.16 33.86 -5.94
CA ASP A 29 26.79 34.14 -5.52
C ASP A 29 26.58 33.78 -4.05
N VAL A 30 26.38 34.80 -3.21
CA VAL A 30 26.15 34.64 -1.77
C VAL A 30 24.87 33.88 -1.44
N ALA A 31 23.90 33.78 -2.37
CA ALA A 31 22.71 32.95 -2.17
C ALA A 31 23.07 31.46 -2.04
N GLN A 32 24.19 31.03 -2.64
CA GLN A 32 24.66 29.64 -2.56
C GLN A 32 25.17 29.23 -1.16
N LEU A 33 25.31 30.20 -0.24
CA LEU A 33 25.66 29.96 1.16
C LEU A 33 24.47 29.45 1.99
N GLU A 34 23.24 29.53 1.47
CA GLU A 34 22.06 29.07 2.20
C GLU A 34 22.17 27.58 2.56
N GLY A 35 22.03 27.27 3.86
CA GLY A 35 22.11 25.90 4.40
C GLY A 35 23.54 25.40 4.69
N TRP A 36 24.58 26.19 4.40
CA TRP A 36 25.95 25.89 4.83
C TRP A 36 26.26 26.48 6.20
N THR A 37 26.99 25.73 7.03
CA THR A 37 27.52 26.22 8.31
C THR A 37 29.03 26.39 8.19
N ILE A 38 29.54 27.54 8.65
CA ILE A 38 30.97 27.87 8.62
C ILE A 38 31.42 28.16 10.05
N GLN A 39 32.44 27.46 10.54
CA GLN A 39 33.00 27.62 11.89
C GLN A 39 34.50 27.93 11.83
N GLY A 40 35.04 28.67 12.81
CA GLY A 40 36.49 28.73 13.09
C GLY A 40 37.36 29.68 12.25
N SER A 41 37.16 31.00 12.40
CA SER A 41 38.04 32.13 12.01
C SER A 41 37.92 32.71 10.60
N LEU A 42 36.99 33.66 10.49
CA LEU A 42 37.04 34.83 9.60
C LEU A 42 38.07 35.84 10.14
N SER A 43 39.08 36.21 9.35
CA SER A 43 39.63 37.56 9.50
C SER A 43 38.51 38.53 9.09
N LYS A 44 38.30 39.64 9.79
CA LYS A 44 37.16 40.58 9.65
C LYS A 44 37.00 41.27 8.26
N ALA A 45 37.39 40.67 7.15
CA ALA A 45 37.61 41.38 5.88
C ALA A 45 36.88 40.86 4.63
N GLN A 46 36.17 39.72 4.66
CA GLN A 46 35.30 39.33 3.52
C GLN A 46 33.86 39.02 3.95
N PRO A 47 32.87 39.86 3.57
CA PRO A 47 31.47 39.64 3.92
C PRO A 47 30.80 38.50 3.13
N ASP A 48 31.41 38.03 2.04
CA ASP A 48 30.85 37.06 1.09
C ASP A 48 31.58 35.70 1.07
N ASN A 49 32.73 35.56 1.75
CA ASN A 49 33.55 34.33 1.81
C ASN A 49 34.05 33.80 0.45
N PHE A 50 34.10 34.63 -0.60
CA PHE A 50 34.60 34.24 -1.92
C PHE A 50 35.90 34.96 -2.26
N PHE A 51 36.89 34.21 -2.75
CA PHE A 51 38.15 34.77 -3.25
C PHE A 51 38.27 34.55 -4.76
N THR A 52 38.60 35.61 -5.49
CA THR A 52 38.89 35.52 -6.93
C THR A 52 40.40 35.44 -7.16
N CYS A 53 40.84 34.31 -7.70
CA CYS A 53 42.21 34.05 -8.13
C CYS A 53 42.26 34.03 -9.67
N SER A 54 42.70 35.14 -10.27
CA SER A 54 42.67 35.33 -11.73
C SER A 54 41.24 35.23 -12.29
N ASP A 55 40.93 34.21 -13.08
CA ASP A 55 39.60 33.94 -13.64
C ASP A 55 38.75 32.99 -12.77
N ALA A 56 39.33 32.47 -11.68
CA ALA A 56 38.69 31.48 -10.84
C ALA A 56 38.10 32.09 -9.56
N THR A 57 36.80 31.96 -9.38
CA THR A 57 36.13 32.27 -8.11
C THR A 57 36.11 31.03 -7.23
N VAL A 58 36.62 31.17 -6.01
CA VAL A 58 36.76 30.10 -5.03
C VAL A 58 35.97 30.45 -3.79
N PHE A 59 35.14 29.52 -3.31
CA PHE A 59 34.49 29.64 -2.01
C PHE A 59 35.52 29.30 -0.93
N GLY A 60 35.87 30.29 -0.12
CA GLY A 60 37.04 30.27 0.76
C GLY A 60 38.20 31.10 0.23
N GLY A 61 39.42 30.66 0.52
CA GLY A 61 40.67 31.32 0.14
C GLY A 61 41.18 32.28 1.22
N PRO A 62 42.17 33.13 0.87
CA PRO A 62 42.80 34.06 1.79
C PRO A 62 41.76 34.90 2.53
N LYS A 63 41.99 35.13 3.82
CA LYS A 63 41.09 35.85 4.74
C LYS A 63 39.77 35.17 5.10
N ALA A 64 39.34 34.15 4.34
CA ALA A 64 38.11 33.39 4.57
C ALA A 64 38.36 32.09 5.35
N PHE A 65 39.05 31.09 4.77
CA PHE A 65 39.26 29.79 5.43
C PHE A 65 40.74 29.53 5.72
N GLY A 66 41.08 29.35 7.00
CA GLY A 66 42.42 29.03 7.48
C GLY A 66 42.33 28.11 8.70
N LYS A 67 43.19 28.30 9.71
CA LYS A 67 43.14 27.51 10.95
C LYS A 67 41.76 27.46 11.59
N ASN A 68 41.34 26.24 11.95
CA ASN A 68 40.05 25.88 12.55
C ASN A 68 38.83 26.05 11.63
N ALA A 69 39.01 26.47 10.37
CA ALA A 69 37.89 26.64 9.46
C ALA A 69 37.26 25.26 9.15
N ILE A 70 35.95 25.16 9.31
CA ILE A 70 35.15 23.98 8.94
C ILE A 70 33.90 24.46 8.24
N VAL A 71 33.58 23.84 7.10
CA VAL A 71 32.42 24.16 6.28
C VAL A 71 31.57 22.91 6.12
N THR A 72 30.33 22.94 6.63
CA THR A 72 29.45 21.76 6.68
C THR A 72 28.09 22.01 6.05
N ARG A 73 27.49 20.93 5.52
CA ARG A 73 26.09 20.92 5.08
C ARG A 73 25.51 19.52 5.16
N GLN A 74 24.19 19.45 5.28
CA GLN A 74 23.45 18.21 5.17
C GLN A 74 22.41 18.31 4.05
N PHE A 75 22.25 17.21 3.31
CA PHE A 75 21.23 17.05 2.27
C PHE A 75 20.26 15.95 2.66
N GLN A 76 18.98 16.15 2.37
CA GLN A 76 17.96 15.10 2.44
C GLN A 76 17.87 14.47 1.05
N LEU A 77 17.81 13.14 0.99
CA LEU A 77 17.88 12.42 -0.28
C LEU A 77 16.71 11.44 -0.40
N PRO A 78 16.15 11.27 -1.61
CA PRO A 78 15.23 10.17 -1.88
C PRO A 78 15.96 8.82 -1.78
N PRO A 79 15.25 7.67 -1.81
CA PRO A 79 15.88 6.36 -1.81
C PRO A 79 16.96 6.20 -2.90
N HIS A 80 18.16 5.81 -2.51
CA HIS A 80 19.34 5.65 -3.37
C HIS A 80 20.32 4.63 -2.77
N PHE A 81 21.35 4.24 -3.53
CA PHE A 81 22.38 3.31 -3.06
C PHE A 81 23.83 3.77 -3.33
N GLN A 82 24.04 4.82 -4.12
CA GLN A 82 25.35 5.42 -4.35
C GLN A 82 25.27 6.94 -4.43
N ILE A 83 26.34 7.59 -4.00
CA ILE A 83 26.57 9.03 -4.10
C ILE A 83 27.85 9.29 -4.87
N LYS A 84 27.81 10.25 -5.79
CA LYS A 84 28.97 10.77 -6.49
C LYS A 84 29.18 12.24 -6.12
N ILE A 85 30.40 12.60 -5.80
CA ILE A 85 30.85 13.97 -5.59
C ILE A 85 31.89 14.33 -6.64
N SER A 86 31.78 15.54 -7.18
CA SER A 86 32.80 16.20 -8.00
C SER A 86 33.06 17.58 -7.41
N VAL A 87 34.30 17.90 -7.06
CA VAL A 87 34.66 19.21 -6.47
C VAL A 87 36.10 19.57 -6.76
N GLU A 88 36.37 20.85 -7.01
CA GLU A 88 37.73 21.36 -7.14
C GLU A 88 38.20 21.91 -5.80
N VAL A 89 39.23 21.32 -5.22
CA VAL A 89 39.83 21.79 -3.95
C VAL A 89 41.03 22.68 -4.24
N TRP A 90 41.17 23.75 -3.47
CA TRP A 90 42.18 24.78 -3.66
C TRP A 90 42.98 25.00 -2.39
N LYS A 91 44.29 25.18 -2.56
CA LYS A 91 45.20 25.66 -1.52
C LYS A 91 45.85 26.97 -1.92
N PHE A 92 46.08 27.82 -0.93
CA PHE A 92 46.74 29.11 -1.07
C PHE A 92 47.83 29.26 -0.01
N ASP A 93 48.87 30.00 -0.37
CA ASP A 93 49.99 30.34 0.50
C ASP A 93 50.83 29.13 0.95
N ALA A 94 51.60 29.29 2.03
CA ALA A 94 52.64 28.36 2.43
C ALA A 94 52.08 27.25 3.34
N TRP A 95 51.89 26.07 2.73
CA TRP A 95 51.64 24.79 3.40
C TRP A 95 52.97 24.06 3.54
N ASP A 96 53.30 23.53 4.70
CA ASP A 96 54.61 22.91 4.95
C ASP A 96 54.55 21.41 5.32
N THR A 97 53.42 20.91 5.83
CA THR A 97 53.02 19.48 5.85
C THR A 97 51.51 19.27 6.12
N GLN A 98 50.69 20.32 6.07
CA GLN A 98 49.29 20.24 6.51
C GLN A 98 48.40 19.56 5.46
N ARG A 99 47.27 19.06 5.92
CA ARG A 99 46.33 18.25 5.15
C ARG A 99 45.01 18.98 4.92
N GLN A 100 44.42 18.71 3.77
CA GLN A 100 43.03 19.05 3.46
C GLN A 100 42.18 17.81 3.62
N PHE A 101 41.00 17.98 4.21
CA PHE A 101 40.04 16.91 4.45
C PHE A 101 38.69 17.25 3.81
N PHE A 102 38.01 16.23 3.32
CA PHE A 102 36.56 16.28 3.17
C PHE A 102 35.89 14.99 3.63
N TYR A 103 34.71 15.14 4.23
CA TYR A 103 33.82 14.03 4.60
C TYR A 103 32.63 13.95 3.67
N LEU A 104 32.26 12.72 3.35
CA LEU A 104 30.91 12.32 2.97
C LEU A 104 30.47 11.24 3.95
N ASP A 105 29.72 11.61 4.97
CA ASP A 105 29.39 10.76 6.11
C ASP A 105 30.63 10.06 6.71
N ASN A 106 30.77 8.75 6.51
CA ASN A 106 31.84 7.91 7.02
C ASN A 106 33.02 7.80 6.06
N TYR A 107 32.89 8.31 4.83
CA TYR A 107 33.99 8.39 3.88
C TYR A 107 34.81 9.66 4.16
N LEU A 108 36.08 9.47 4.49
CA LEU A 108 37.06 10.53 4.65
C LEU A 108 38.02 10.48 3.47
N TRP A 109 38.11 11.59 2.75
CA TRP A 109 39.20 11.82 1.82
C TRP A 109 40.16 12.85 2.41
N GLU A 110 41.44 12.64 2.13
CA GLU A 110 42.48 13.55 2.56
C GLU A 110 43.61 13.67 1.53
N THR A 111 44.28 14.81 1.56
CA THR A 111 45.54 15.03 0.84
C THR A 111 46.48 15.89 1.66
N MET A 112 47.78 15.74 1.46
CA MET A 112 48.81 16.58 2.07
C MET A 112 49.28 17.63 1.07
N TRP A 113 49.44 18.88 1.53
CA TRP A 113 50.01 19.96 0.74
C TRP A 113 51.45 20.26 1.17
N THR A 114 52.30 20.54 0.19
CA THR A 114 53.67 20.99 0.38
C THR A 114 53.89 22.42 -0.12
N GLY A 115 55.00 23.02 0.30
CA GLY A 115 55.33 24.41 -0.02
C GLY A 115 55.62 24.62 -1.51
N SER A 116 56.12 23.58 -2.18
CA SER A 116 56.40 23.58 -3.62
C SER A 116 55.17 23.40 -4.49
N ASP A 117 54.06 22.89 -3.96
CA ASP A 117 52.88 22.59 -4.77
C ASP A 117 52.28 23.86 -5.39
N GLY A 118 51.98 23.80 -6.69
CA GLY A 118 51.34 24.88 -7.44
C GLY A 118 52.28 25.96 -7.99
N THR A 119 51.70 27.09 -8.37
CA THR A 119 52.43 28.22 -8.98
C THR A 119 51.90 29.55 -8.45
N LYS A 120 52.58 30.67 -8.75
CA LYS A 120 52.08 32.02 -8.41
C LYS A 120 50.97 32.46 -9.37
N ARG A 121 49.82 31.79 -9.32
CA ARG A 121 48.68 31.99 -10.24
C ARG A 121 47.93 33.32 -10.01
N CYS A 122 47.95 33.84 -8.79
CA CYS A 122 47.32 35.12 -8.42
C CYS A 122 48.04 35.72 -7.20
N ALA A 123 47.78 37.00 -6.92
CA ALA A 123 48.37 37.69 -5.76
C ALA A 123 47.64 37.29 -4.47
N THR A 124 48.35 36.66 -3.55
CA THR A 124 47.86 36.33 -2.20
C THR A 124 48.56 37.19 -1.15
N PRO A 125 47.96 37.42 0.03
CA PRO A 125 48.55 38.26 1.08
C PRO A 125 49.94 37.81 1.55
N ALA A 126 50.24 36.50 1.54
CA ALA A 126 51.54 35.96 1.91
C ALA A 126 52.46 35.64 0.71
N GLY A 127 52.01 35.87 -0.53
CA GLY A 127 52.81 35.72 -1.75
C GLY A 127 53.24 34.28 -2.08
N GLY A 128 52.55 33.28 -1.54
CA GLY A 128 52.85 31.86 -1.74
C GLY A 128 52.22 31.25 -3.01
N ASN A 129 52.51 29.97 -3.24
CA ASN A 129 51.99 29.24 -4.40
C ASN A 129 50.53 28.84 -4.21
N VAL A 130 49.77 28.88 -5.30
CA VAL A 130 48.37 28.43 -5.39
C VAL A 130 48.31 27.15 -6.21
N ASN A 131 47.60 26.15 -5.71
CA ASN A 131 47.34 24.91 -6.44
C ASN A 131 45.87 24.51 -6.32
N SER A 132 45.36 23.79 -7.31
CA SER A 132 44.04 23.18 -7.27
C SER A 132 44.05 21.86 -8.02
N PHE A 133 43.13 20.98 -7.65
CA PHE A 133 42.86 19.78 -8.45
C PHE A 133 41.43 19.31 -8.24
N GLN A 134 40.95 18.52 -9.20
CA GLN A 134 39.62 17.93 -9.18
C GLN A 134 39.60 16.66 -8.33
N VAL A 135 38.55 16.55 -7.52
CA VAL A 135 38.21 15.35 -6.76
C VAL A 135 36.92 14.81 -7.34
N ASP A 136 36.97 13.59 -7.85
CA ASP A 136 35.81 12.80 -8.26
C ASP A 136 35.77 11.52 -7.45
N GLN A 137 34.74 11.32 -6.63
CA GLN A 137 34.57 10.12 -5.80
C GLN A 137 33.15 9.57 -5.88
N THR A 138 33.02 8.24 -5.88
CA THR A 138 31.74 7.54 -5.77
C THR A 138 31.77 6.64 -4.54
N ILE A 139 30.76 6.75 -3.69
CA ILE A 139 30.62 5.96 -2.46
C ILE A 139 29.28 5.22 -2.44
N THR A 140 29.26 4.06 -1.79
CA THR A 140 28.00 3.39 -1.44
C THR A 140 27.35 4.14 -0.29
N HIS A 141 26.08 4.50 -0.47
CA HIS A 141 25.34 5.28 0.51
C HIS A 141 23.84 5.07 0.32
N ASN A 142 23.12 4.75 1.40
CA ASN A 142 21.69 4.46 1.38
C ASN A 142 20.93 5.06 2.59
N HIS A 143 21.57 5.96 3.32
CA HIS A 143 20.94 6.72 4.41
C HIS A 143 20.04 7.82 3.82
N ALA A 144 18.95 8.16 4.50
CA ALA A 144 18.01 9.19 4.02
C ALA A 144 18.58 10.62 3.93
N ALA A 145 19.80 10.85 4.43
CA ALA A 145 20.48 12.13 4.34
C ALA A 145 21.99 11.95 4.23
N LEU A 146 22.64 12.89 3.54
CA LEU A 146 24.09 12.93 3.35
C LEU A 146 24.67 14.10 4.13
N PHE A 147 25.65 13.85 5.01
CA PHE A 147 26.48 14.88 5.62
C PHE A 147 27.76 15.10 4.82
N ILE A 148 28.08 16.37 4.57
CA ILE A 148 29.37 16.76 4.00
C ILE A 148 30.09 17.77 4.90
N ALA A 149 31.41 17.65 4.99
CA ALA A 149 32.26 18.60 5.69
C ALA A 149 33.57 18.82 4.94
N PHE A 150 34.03 20.06 4.86
CA PHE A 150 35.37 20.43 4.40
C PHE A 150 36.14 21.05 5.56
N ALA A 151 37.36 20.59 5.79
CA ALA A 151 38.22 21.07 6.87
C ALA A 151 39.69 20.94 6.48
N SER A 152 40.60 21.52 7.26
CA SER A 152 42.03 21.32 7.08
C SER A 152 42.78 21.29 8.42
N SER A 153 44.01 20.79 8.39
CA SER A 153 44.95 20.88 9.50
C SER A 153 45.79 22.16 9.47
N ALA A 154 45.30 23.19 8.77
CA ALA A 154 45.95 24.49 8.73
C ALA A 154 46.18 25.02 10.15
N ASP A 155 47.42 25.37 10.47
CA ASP A 155 47.83 25.79 11.82
C ASP A 155 48.07 27.30 11.93
N LYS A 156 48.01 28.01 10.80
CA LYS A 156 48.14 29.47 10.64
C LYS A 156 46.82 30.10 10.19
N THR A 157 46.70 31.40 10.40
CA THR A 157 45.52 32.19 10.00
C THR A 157 45.32 32.22 8.48
N ALA A 158 44.09 32.47 8.02
CA ALA A 158 43.72 32.49 6.60
C ALA A 158 44.55 33.46 5.72
N ASP A 159 45.19 34.49 6.29
CA ASP A 159 46.12 35.38 5.56
C ASP A 159 47.48 34.74 5.21
N LYS A 160 47.82 33.62 5.84
CA LYS A 160 49.14 32.97 5.74
C LYS A 160 49.08 31.54 5.23
N MET A 161 47.95 30.88 5.47
CA MET A 161 47.68 29.51 5.04
C MET A 161 46.17 29.40 4.89
N SER A 162 45.70 29.34 3.65
CA SER A 162 44.28 29.28 3.37
C SER A 162 43.94 28.22 2.34
N TRP A 163 42.66 27.86 2.32
CA TRP A 163 42.10 26.84 1.46
C TRP A 163 40.70 27.26 1.01
N GLY A 164 40.20 26.59 -0.02
CA GLY A 164 38.84 26.80 -0.51
C GLY A 164 38.44 25.72 -1.48
N PHE A 165 37.24 25.82 -2.02
CA PHE A 165 36.77 24.89 -3.05
C PHE A 165 35.81 25.57 -4.00
N ARG A 166 35.59 24.97 -5.16
CA ARG A 166 34.64 25.45 -6.17
C ARG A 166 34.09 24.31 -7.01
N ASN A 167 33.07 24.62 -7.82
CA ASN A 167 32.45 23.66 -8.75
C ASN A 167 31.97 22.37 -8.05
N LEU A 168 31.38 22.50 -6.86
CA LEU A 168 30.85 21.36 -6.13
C LEU A 168 29.61 20.83 -6.85
N LYS A 169 29.61 19.54 -7.18
CA LYS A 169 28.48 18.80 -7.72
C LYS A 169 28.26 17.54 -6.91
N LEU A 170 27.01 17.26 -6.58
CA LEU A 170 26.59 16.04 -5.92
C LEU A 170 25.50 15.37 -6.75
N SER A 171 25.65 14.06 -6.93
CA SER A 171 24.70 13.23 -7.66
C SER A 171 24.44 11.94 -6.90
N TYR A 172 23.28 11.32 -7.11
CA TYR A 172 22.96 10.01 -6.55
C TYR A 172 22.49 9.04 -7.65
N LEU A 173 22.61 7.73 -7.40
CA LEU A 173 21.91 6.71 -8.17
C LEU A 173 20.65 6.27 -7.42
N ALA A 174 19.50 6.59 -8.01
CA ALA A 174 18.20 6.32 -7.42
C ALA A 174 17.99 4.82 -7.22
N CYS A 175 17.27 4.46 -6.17
CA CYS A 175 16.68 3.14 -6.12
C CYS A 175 15.65 2.95 -7.24
N PRO A 176 15.33 1.70 -7.64
CA PRO A 176 14.21 1.41 -8.53
C PRO A 176 12.90 2.05 -8.04
N THR A 177 11.97 2.33 -8.96
CA THR A 177 10.66 2.92 -8.63
C THR A 177 9.95 2.08 -7.54
N GLU A 178 9.25 2.74 -6.62
CA GLU A 178 8.55 2.12 -5.46
C GLU A 178 9.45 1.59 -4.35
N CYS A 179 10.77 1.76 -4.48
CA CYS A 179 11.73 1.30 -3.49
C CYS A 179 11.98 2.29 -2.35
N GLY A 180 11.78 1.88 -1.10
CA GLY A 180 12.09 2.70 0.09
C GLY A 180 13.55 2.67 0.55
N THR A 181 14.33 1.65 0.18
CA THR A 181 15.78 1.53 0.41
C THR A 181 16.37 0.40 -0.46
N CYS A 182 17.57 0.57 -1.00
CA CYS A 182 18.24 -0.46 -1.81
C CYS A 182 19.75 -0.52 -1.52
N LEU A 183 20.40 -1.59 -2.00
CA LEU A 183 21.85 -1.79 -1.94
C LEU A 183 22.49 -1.85 -3.34
N GLY A 184 21.67 -1.75 -4.38
CA GLY A 184 22.04 -1.93 -5.77
C GLY A 184 20.87 -1.62 -6.68
N PRO A 185 21.06 -1.76 -8.00
CA PRO A 185 20.04 -1.46 -9.01
C PRO A 185 18.90 -2.50 -9.06
N ASP A 186 19.04 -3.63 -8.37
CA ASP A 186 18.10 -4.76 -8.47
C ASP A 186 16.81 -4.49 -7.68
N ALA A 187 15.70 -4.34 -8.41
CA ALA A 187 14.36 -4.10 -7.85
C ALA A 187 13.89 -5.21 -6.89
N ILE A 188 14.32 -6.46 -7.13
CA ILE A 188 13.94 -7.66 -6.35
C ILE A 188 14.43 -7.56 -4.89
N VAL A 189 15.63 -7.02 -4.66
CA VAL A 189 16.19 -6.81 -3.31
C VAL A 189 15.44 -5.70 -2.58
N CYS A 190 14.69 -4.86 -3.28
CA CYS A 190 13.94 -3.77 -2.69
C CYS A 190 12.50 -4.12 -2.31
N GLN A 191 11.79 -4.92 -3.13
CA GLN A 191 10.40 -5.29 -2.87
C GLN A 191 10.19 -6.08 -1.57
N MET A 192 11.26 -6.62 -0.97
CA MET A 192 11.21 -7.27 0.34
C MET A 192 11.10 -6.29 1.52
N TRP A 193 11.70 -5.10 1.46
CA TRP A 193 11.89 -4.25 2.64
C TRP A 193 10.76 -3.24 2.83
N VAL A 194 9.97 -3.42 3.88
CA VAL A 194 8.92 -2.47 4.27
C VAL A 194 9.42 -1.54 5.38
N PRO A 195 9.29 -0.22 5.21
CA PRO A 195 9.67 0.74 6.24
C PRO A 195 8.74 0.63 7.46
N VAL A 196 9.32 0.54 8.64
CA VAL A 196 8.59 0.46 9.93
C VAL A 196 8.65 1.79 10.66
N SER A 197 9.83 2.39 10.77
CA SER A 197 10.03 3.62 11.54
C SER A 197 11.29 4.35 11.09
N SER A 198 11.29 5.68 11.25
CA SER A 198 12.49 6.51 11.08
C SER A 198 12.59 7.53 12.21
N SER A 199 13.80 7.79 12.70
CA SER A 199 14.09 8.73 13.78
C SER A 199 15.34 9.55 13.43
N TRP A 200 15.38 10.82 13.84
CA TRP A 200 16.58 11.67 13.81
C TRP A 200 17.20 11.90 12.43
N ILE A 201 16.37 11.99 11.40
CA ILE A 201 16.77 12.29 10.02
C ILE A 201 16.98 13.81 9.84
N LYS A 202 15.97 14.62 10.20
CA LYS A 202 15.98 16.08 10.10
C LYS A 202 16.09 16.79 11.45
N THR A 203 15.32 16.34 12.45
CA THR A 203 15.29 16.92 13.80
C THR A 203 15.56 15.85 14.85
N VAL A 204 16.20 16.23 15.96
CA VAL A 204 16.50 15.30 17.06
C VAL A 204 15.46 15.46 18.17
N GLU A 205 14.66 14.43 18.41
CA GLU A 205 13.54 14.40 19.37
C GLU A 205 13.48 13.06 20.10
N ALA A 206 12.67 12.95 21.15
CA ALA A 206 12.62 11.72 21.94
C ALA A 206 12.05 10.53 21.15
N ASP A 207 11.01 10.75 20.32
CA ASP A 207 10.42 9.75 19.41
C ASP A 207 10.22 8.34 20.04
N GLY A 208 9.69 8.29 21.27
CA GLY A 208 9.45 7.04 22.00
C GLY A 208 10.71 6.25 22.42
N TRP A 209 11.91 6.79 22.20
CA TRP A 209 13.16 6.21 22.67
C TRP A 209 13.39 6.55 24.15
N ASN A 210 14.00 5.60 24.87
CA ASN A 210 14.30 5.71 26.28
C ASN A 210 15.80 5.53 26.52
N VAL A 211 16.37 6.37 27.39
CA VAL A 211 17.78 6.29 27.78
C VAL A 211 17.91 5.68 29.16
N LYS A 212 18.78 4.68 29.30
CA LYS A 212 19.18 4.09 30.59
C LYS A 212 20.63 4.48 30.90
N GLY A 213 20.95 4.65 32.20
CA GLY A 213 22.29 5.02 32.65
C GLY A 213 22.63 6.51 32.55
N SER A 214 21.64 7.36 32.24
CA SER A 214 21.72 8.84 32.25
C SER A 214 20.45 9.41 32.91
N SER A 215 20.21 10.72 32.82
CA SER A 215 19.09 11.43 33.50
C SER A 215 17.68 11.08 33.00
N ASN A 216 17.43 9.88 32.47
CA ASN A 216 16.17 9.41 31.85
C ASN A 216 15.56 10.34 30.77
N VAL A 217 16.28 11.37 30.35
CA VAL A 217 15.88 12.36 29.34
C VAL A 217 16.87 12.25 28.18
N ILE A 218 16.34 12.18 26.95
CA ILE A 218 17.17 12.24 25.74
C ILE A 218 17.81 13.61 25.66
N LYS A 219 19.14 13.63 25.74
CA LYS A 219 19.94 14.84 25.54
C LYS A 219 20.56 14.82 24.14
N THR A 220 20.75 16.01 23.60
CA THR A 220 21.33 16.22 22.27
C THR A 220 22.59 17.06 22.39
N SER A 221 23.48 16.90 21.42
CA SER A 221 24.66 17.75 21.24
C SER A 221 24.74 18.19 19.78
N THR A 222 25.60 19.16 19.50
CA THR A 222 25.87 19.61 18.13
C THR A 222 27.34 19.37 17.80
N CYS A 223 27.62 18.80 16.63
CA CYS A 223 28.97 18.65 16.08
C CYS A 223 29.03 19.34 14.72
N ALA A 224 29.84 20.40 14.59
CA ALA A 224 29.97 21.21 13.37
C ALA A 224 28.62 21.63 12.76
N GLY A 225 27.68 22.06 13.60
CA GLY A 225 26.32 22.46 13.20
C GLY A 225 25.30 21.33 13.11
N ILE A 226 25.70 20.07 13.33
CA ILE A 226 24.82 18.91 13.21
C ILE A 226 24.31 18.44 14.56
N PRO A 227 22.98 18.42 14.78
CA PRO A 227 22.41 17.88 16.00
C PRO A 227 22.47 16.35 15.98
N ILE A 228 22.95 15.77 17.08
CA ILE A 228 23.02 14.32 17.31
C ILE A 228 22.34 13.96 18.64
N VAL A 229 21.75 12.77 18.72
CA VAL A 229 21.29 12.20 19.99
C VAL A 229 22.50 11.76 20.77
N GLY A 230 22.57 12.10 22.07
CA GLY A 230 23.78 11.89 22.85
C GLY A 230 24.81 12.95 22.54
N GLY A 231 26.03 12.54 22.26
CA GLY A 231 27.17 13.40 21.96
C GLY A 231 27.99 13.83 23.19
N PRO A 232 28.90 14.80 23.03
CA PRO A 232 29.81 15.25 24.09
C PRO A 232 29.10 15.52 25.42
N GLY A 233 29.59 14.93 26.50
CA GLY A 233 29.08 15.13 27.85
C GLY A 233 27.77 14.40 28.16
N ASN A 234 27.12 13.80 27.16
CA ASN A 234 25.80 13.17 27.30
C ASN A 234 25.88 11.64 27.36
N PHE A 235 26.29 10.98 26.27
CA PHE A 235 26.36 9.52 26.22
C PHE A 235 27.81 9.07 26.38
N GLY A 236 28.12 8.41 27.49
CA GLY A 236 29.44 7.85 27.79
C GLY A 236 29.31 6.45 28.40
N ASN A 237 30.13 6.12 29.40
CA ASN A 237 30.07 4.83 30.08
C ASN A 237 28.68 4.48 30.65
N ASN A 238 28.26 3.22 30.48
CA ASN A 238 27.00 2.63 30.96
C ASN A 238 25.71 3.28 30.44
N VAL A 239 25.79 4.15 29.42
CA VAL A 239 24.59 4.71 28.79
C VAL A 239 24.12 3.80 27.68
N SER A 240 22.80 3.60 27.58
CA SER A 240 22.18 2.96 26.41
C SER A 240 20.89 3.66 26.03
N ILE A 241 20.57 3.67 24.74
CA ILE A 241 19.29 4.18 24.22
C ILE A 241 18.52 3.03 23.57
N GLN A 242 17.23 2.91 23.86
CA GLN A 242 16.41 1.78 23.42
C GLN A 242 14.94 2.14 23.13
N LYS A 243 14.32 1.43 22.18
CA LYS A 243 12.90 1.55 21.81
C LYS A 243 12.32 0.17 21.50
N ILE A 244 11.07 -0.04 21.89
CA ILE A 244 10.29 -1.23 21.56
C ILE A 244 9.40 -0.88 20.36
N PHE A 245 9.44 -1.73 19.33
CA PHE A 245 8.52 -1.71 18.20
C PHE A 245 7.58 -2.90 18.37
N ASP A 246 6.32 -2.67 18.72
CA ASP A 246 5.38 -3.70 19.20
C ASP A 246 4.30 -4.11 18.19
N LYS A 247 4.32 -3.53 16.99
CA LYS A 247 3.36 -3.77 15.90
C LYS A 247 4.08 -4.05 14.58
N LEU A 248 4.94 -5.06 14.58
CA LEU A 248 5.61 -5.50 13.35
C LEU A 248 4.66 -6.42 12.56
N VAL A 249 4.49 -6.13 11.29
CA VAL A 249 3.85 -7.01 10.29
C VAL A 249 4.58 -8.37 10.22
N PRO A 250 3.93 -9.48 9.80
CA PRO A 250 4.61 -10.76 9.58
C PRO A 250 5.85 -10.60 8.69
N HIS A 251 7.01 -11.07 9.18
CA HIS A 251 8.30 -10.92 8.49
C HIS A 251 9.29 -12.02 8.90
N TYR A 252 10.41 -12.12 8.19
CA TYR A 252 11.48 -13.09 8.46
C TYR A 252 12.88 -12.48 8.65
N ARG A 253 13.05 -11.19 8.34
CA ARG A 253 14.28 -10.44 8.62
C ARG A 253 13.97 -9.03 9.09
N ILE A 254 14.90 -8.47 9.86
CA ILE A 254 14.90 -7.08 10.31
C ILE A 254 16.16 -6.39 9.79
N LYS A 255 16.02 -5.13 9.39
CA LYS A 255 17.12 -4.27 8.92
C LYS A 255 17.13 -2.97 9.70
N VAL A 256 18.31 -2.60 10.18
CA VAL A 256 18.58 -1.37 10.90
C VAL A 256 19.60 -0.55 10.12
N ILE A 257 19.20 0.62 9.67
CA ILE A 257 20.10 1.64 9.12
C ILE A 257 20.23 2.76 10.17
N ALA A 258 21.45 3.14 10.52
CA ALA A 258 21.71 4.21 11.48
C ALA A 258 23.09 4.81 11.25
N GLN A 259 23.34 6.00 11.81
CA GLN A 259 24.67 6.60 11.84
C GLN A 259 25.14 6.74 13.29
N PHE A 260 26.23 6.06 13.63
CA PHE A 260 26.85 6.08 14.95
C PHE A 260 28.07 7.00 14.96
N TRP A 261 28.16 7.85 15.96
CA TRP A 261 29.22 8.85 16.10
C TRP A 261 30.11 8.47 17.29
N LYS A 262 31.39 8.17 17.02
CA LYS A 262 32.43 8.07 18.04
C LYS A 262 33.05 9.45 18.25
N ILE A 263 33.15 9.86 19.51
CA ILE A 263 33.61 11.20 19.88
C ILE A 263 34.63 11.12 21.01
N ASP A 264 35.66 11.95 20.94
CA ASP A 264 36.82 11.98 21.84
C ASP A 264 37.60 10.63 21.88
N ASN A 265 38.32 10.36 22.98
CA ASN A 265 39.33 9.31 23.06
C ASN A 265 38.82 7.97 23.59
N TRP A 266 38.49 7.07 22.67
CA TRP A 266 38.11 5.68 22.93
C TRP A 266 39.31 4.74 23.03
N ASP A 267 39.42 3.91 24.07
CA ASP A 267 40.55 3.00 24.29
C ASP A 267 40.26 1.58 23.78
N ASN A 268 40.16 1.44 22.44
CA ASN A 268 39.73 0.20 21.76
C ASN A 268 38.34 -0.28 22.20
N ASP A 269 37.45 0.68 22.42
CA ASP A 269 36.05 0.45 22.76
C ASP A 269 35.21 0.06 21.54
N ASN A 270 33.98 -0.38 21.78
CA ASN A 270 33.10 -0.85 20.73
C ASN A 270 31.78 -0.09 20.73
N ALA A 271 31.28 0.22 19.53
CA ALA A 271 29.89 0.55 19.30
C ALA A 271 29.10 -0.76 19.18
N VAL A 272 27.94 -0.85 19.83
CA VAL A 272 27.20 -2.11 19.93
C VAL A 272 25.70 -1.88 19.70
N LEU A 273 25.12 -2.72 18.86
CA LEU A 273 23.68 -2.81 18.58
C LEU A 273 23.16 -4.16 19.11
N TYR A 274 22.12 -4.06 19.92
CA TYR A 274 21.33 -5.19 20.40
C TYR A 274 19.95 -5.18 19.75
N ILE A 275 19.49 -6.37 19.35
CA ILE A 275 18.09 -6.64 19.01
C ILE A 275 17.61 -7.74 19.95
N ASP A 276 16.51 -7.49 20.66
CA ASP A 276 15.91 -8.39 21.67
C ASP A 276 16.91 -8.84 22.75
N ASN A 277 17.72 -7.88 23.21
CA ASN A 277 18.80 -8.09 24.18
C ASN A 277 19.92 -9.04 23.72
N GLN A 278 19.94 -9.44 22.44
CA GLN A 278 21.06 -10.17 21.85
C GLN A 278 22.01 -9.20 21.14
N GLU A 279 23.31 -9.34 21.36
CA GLU A 279 24.32 -8.58 20.63
C GLU A 279 24.30 -9.03 19.16
N LYS A 280 23.88 -8.15 18.26
CA LYS A 280 23.70 -8.47 16.85
C LYS A 280 24.77 -7.85 15.97
N TRP A 281 25.23 -6.66 16.33
CA TRP A 281 26.31 -5.98 15.63
C TRP A 281 27.24 -5.29 16.63
N LYS A 282 28.53 -5.35 16.32
CA LYS A 282 29.60 -4.75 17.11
C LYS A 282 30.71 -4.30 16.20
N GLN A 283 31.19 -3.08 16.39
CA GLN A 283 32.37 -2.58 15.71
C GLN A 283 33.37 -2.05 16.73
N ASN A 284 34.60 -2.56 16.65
CA ASN A 284 35.71 -2.00 17.40
C ASN A 284 36.10 -0.65 16.79
N VAL A 285 36.22 0.36 17.64
CA VAL A 285 36.64 1.70 17.26
C VAL A 285 37.90 2.03 18.04
N ALA A 286 39.04 1.71 17.43
CA ALA A 286 40.36 2.02 17.97
C ALA A 286 40.61 3.54 18.02
N GLN A 287 41.65 3.93 18.77
CA GLN A 287 42.25 5.25 18.60
C GLN A 287 42.67 5.42 17.13
N VAL A 288 42.14 6.45 16.45
CA VAL A 288 42.69 6.87 15.16
C VAL A 288 43.92 7.72 15.49
N GLU A 289 45.09 7.34 14.98
CA GLU A 289 46.38 7.99 15.29
C GLU A 289 46.51 9.42 14.71
N ASP A 290 45.63 9.79 13.78
CA ASP A 290 45.71 11.04 13.01
C ASP A 290 45.01 12.21 13.71
N LYS A 291 45.78 12.97 14.50
CA LYS A 291 45.32 14.06 15.38
C LYS A 291 45.34 15.44 14.69
N GLU A 292 44.44 15.73 13.77
CA GLU A 292 44.62 16.97 12.99
C GLU A 292 43.42 17.92 12.82
N PHE A 293 42.17 17.54 13.09
CA PHE A 293 41.02 18.46 13.23
C PHE A 293 39.84 17.79 13.98
N PHE A 294 38.91 18.59 14.53
CA PHE A 294 37.78 18.12 15.35
C PHE A 294 36.44 18.55 14.76
N ILE A 295 35.49 17.61 14.62
CA ILE A 295 34.13 17.90 14.11
C ILE A 295 33.17 18.23 15.27
N CYS A 296 33.47 17.81 16.50
CA CYS A 296 32.66 18.09 17.67
C CYS A 296 33.29 19.15 18.58
N ASP A 297 32.46 19.92 19.29
CA ASP A 297 32.93 20.99 20.19
C ASP A 297 33.71 20.44 21.39
N LYS A 298 34.78 21.14 21.77
CA LYS A 298 35.61 20.81 22.93
C LYS A 298 34.88 21.08 24.25
N ILE A 299 34.79 20.07 25.12
CA ILE A 299 34.28 20.25 26.49
C ILE A 299 35.40 20.77 27.41
N THR A 300 35.24 21.98 27.96
CA THR A 300 36.10 22.52 29.03
C THR A 300 35.31 22.78 30.33
N PRO A 301 35.91 22.59 31.53
CA PRO A 301 37.23 22.04 31.83
C PRO A 301 37.20 20.51 32.06
N GLY A 302 38.22 19.79 31.57
CA GLY A 302 38.46 18.36 31.84
C GLY A 302 38.28 17.39 30.67
N GLY A 303 37.92 17.87 29.48
CA GLY A 303 37.91 17.06 28.25
C GLY A 303 39.32 16.76 27.74
N VAL A 304 39.51 15.58 27.13
CA VAL A 304 40.77 15.14 26.53
C VAL A 304 40.57 15.07 25.02
N ASP A 305 41.35 15.82 24.25
CA ASP A 305 41.20 15.94 22.80
C ASP A 305 41.39 14.58 22.10
N GLY A 306 40.39 14.14 21.33
CA GLY A 306 40.41 12.88 20.59
C GLY A 306 39.66 12.95 19.26
N THR A 307 40.00 12.08 18.31
CA THR A 307 39.48 12.10 16.94
C THR A 307 38.01 11.64 16.85
N GLU A 308 37.17 12.31 16.07
CA GLU A 308 35.82 11.80 15.77
C GLU A 308 35.80 10.74 14.68
N LYS A 309 34.82 9.84 14.71
CA LYS A 309 34.55 8.90 13.62
C LYS A 309 33.06 8.70 13.42
N ILE A 310 32.61 8.88 12.19
CA ILE A 310 31.23 8.60 11.75
C ILE A 310 31.19 7.17 11.20
N ILE A 311 30.20 6.40 11.64
CA ILE A 311 30.01 5.02 11.24
C ILE A 311 28.59 4.89 10.69
N ASN A 312 28.49 4.65 9.39
CA ASN A 312 27.23 4.31 8.75
C ASN A 312 26.96 2.82 8.97
N VAL A 313 25.96 2.52 9.80
CA VAL A 313 25.50 1.16 10.09
C VAL A 313 24.37 0.81 9.14
N ASN A 314 24.51 -0.32 8.46
CA ASN A 314 23.46 -0.98 7.70
C ASN A 314 23.52 -2.47 8.05
N PHE A 315 22.64 -2.89 8.95
CA PHE A 315 22.68 -4.21 9.57
C PHE A 315 21.40 -4.98 9.26
N GLU A 316 21.54 -6.26 8.96
CA GLU A 316 20.43 -7.18 8.69
C GLU A 316 20.55 -8.43 9.59
N SER A 317 19.42 -8.95 10.09
CA SER A 317 19.39 -10.20 10.85
C SER A 317 18.09 -10.96 10.64
N PRO A 318 18.08 -12.30 10.73
CA PRO A 318 16.85 -13.07 10.85
C PRO A 318 16.04 -12.62 12.07
N HIS A 319 14.75 -12.37 11.87
CA HIS A 319 13.82 -11.95 12.92
C HIS A 319 12.38 -12.16 12.42
N ASN A 320 11.54 -12.80 13.23
CA ASN A 320 10.16 -13.14 12.87
C ASN A 320 9.14 -12.93 14.01
N TYR A 321 9.53 -12.18 15.05
CA TYR A 321 8.66 -11.84 16.16
C TYR A 321 7.81 -10.62 15.83
N GLY A 322 6.56 -10.56 16.32
CA GLY A 322 5.66 -9.41 16.13
C GLY A 322 6.12 -8.12 16.83
N ALA A 323 7.18 -8.18 17.62
CA ALA A 323 7.80 -7.04 18.29
C ALA A 323 9.33 -7.17 18.30
N ALA A 324 10.04 -6.05 18.30
CA ALA A 324 11.49 -5.99 18.43
C ALA A 324 11.93 -4.90 19.43
N LEU A 325 12.86 -5.22 20.33
CA LEU A 325 13.57 -4.24 21.16
C LEU A 325 14.91 -3.89 20.49
N VAL A 326 15.03 -2.65 20.01
CA VAL A 326 16.31 -2.15 19.47
C VAL A 326 17.02 -1.33 20.54
N LYS A 327 18.29 -1.65 20.81
CA LYS A 327 19.11 -0.97 21.82
C LYS A 327 20.53 -0.68 21.30
N TRP A 328 20.99 0.55 21.51
CA TRP A 328 22.35 1.00 21.21
C TRP A 328 23.13 1.32 22.48
N THR A 329 24.41 0.99 22.49
CA THR A 329 25.33 1.29 23.60
C THR A 329 26.78 1.33 23.11
N ALA A 330 27.68 1.81 23.97
CA ALA A 330 29.13 1.70 23.78
C ALA A 330 29.79 0.98 24.95
N THR A 331 31.00 0.43 24.75
CA THR A 331 31.78 -0.23 25.82
C THR A 331 32.74 0.72 26.55
N THR A 332 32.66 2.03 26.30
CA THR A 332 33.60 3.03 26.86
C THR A 332 33.64 2.97 28.36
N LYS A 333 34.84 2.88 28.96
CA LYS A 333 35.01 2.89 30.42
C LYS A 333 35.12 4.29 31.01
N LYS A 334 35.41 5.29 30.17
CA LYS A 334 35.64 6.68 30.56
C LYS A 334 34.33 7.47 30.65
N SER A 335 34.36 8.60 31.36
CA SER A 335 33.18 9.47 31.48
C SER A 335 32.79 10.10 30.14
N SER A 336 31.54 10.54 30.01
CA SER A 336 31.01 11.21 28.80
C SER A 336 31.75 12.51 28.43
N LYS A 337 32.60 13.06 29.30
CA LYS A 337 33.47 14.21 28.99
C LYS A 337 34.80 13.82 28.35
N GLN A 338 35.16 12.53 28.35
CA GLN A 338 36.46 12.02 27.91
C GLN A 338 36.34 11.03 26.74
N ALA A 339 35.25 10.27 26.70
CA ALA A 339 34.87 9.40 25.61
C ALA A 339 33.35 9.39 25.53
N SER A 340 32.81 9.89 24.41
CA SER A 340 31.38 9.97 24.20
C SER A 340 30.96 9.39 22.86
N TRP A 341 29.66 9.19 22.70
CA TRP A 341 29.08 8.77 21.43
C TRP A 341 27.76 9.46 21.15
N GLY A 342 27.33 9.41 19.90
CA GLY A 342 25.97 9.79 19.53
C GLY A 342 25.39 8.88 18.46
N ILE A 343 24.10 9.05 18.19
CA ILE A 343 23.39 8.34 17.13
C ILE A 343 22.45 9.29 16.39
N ARG A 344 22.24 9.03 15.09
CA ARG A 344 21.27 9.72 14.25
C ARG A 344 20.88 8.87 13.05
N GLN A 345 19.99 9.39 12.19
CA GLN A 345 19.56 8.78 10.93
C GLN A 345 19.08 7.33 11.11
N PHE A 346 18.31 7.06 12.16
CA PHE A 346 17.81 5.72 12.42
C PHE A 346 16.64 5.41 11.47
N GLN A 347 16.67 4.25 10.83
CA GLN A 347 15.60 3.70 10.00
C GLN A 347 15.49 2.20 10.27
N LEU A 348 14.26 1.72 10.45
CA LEU A 348 13.92 0.32 10.68
C LEU A 348 13.10 -0.22 9.52
N TYR A 349 13.51 -1.37 8.98
CA TYR A 349 12.79 -2.09 7.94
C TYR A 349 12.59 -3.55 8.35
N VAL A 350 11.56 -4.19 7.80
CA VAL A 350 11.33 -5.63 7.93
C VAL A 350 11.11 -6.26 6.55
N ALA A 351 11.57 -7.49 6.38
CA ALA A 351 11.34 -8.28 5.17
C ALA A 351 10.04 -9.08 5.32
N GLN A 352 8.95 -8.61 4.70
CA GLN A 352 7.61 -9.18 4.93
C GLN A 352 7.48 -10.62 4.43
N CYS A 353 6.62 -11.39 5.11
CA CYS A 353 6.21 -12.70 4.64
C CYS A 353 5.33 -12.58 3.37
N SER A 354 5.23 -13.68 2.63
CA SER A 354 4.25 -13.85 1.56
C SER A 354 2.81 -13.67 2.08
N SER A 355 1.90 -13.32 1.16
CA SER A 355 0.49 -13.02 1.47
C SER A 355 -0.17 -14.11 2.31
N ASN A 356 -0.97 -13.70 3.31
CA ASN A 356 -1.69 -14.58 4.24
C ASN A 356 -0.81 -15.45 5.15
N CYS A 357 0.51 -15.27 5.12
CA CYS A 357 1.43 -15.92 6.03
C CYS A 357 1.52 -15.16 7.36
N ALA A 358 1.29 -15.86 8.47
CA ALA A 358 1.44 -15.33 9.83
C ALA A 358 2.90 -15.38 10.32
N THR A 359 3.65 -16.43 9.94
CA THR A 359 5.08 -16.57 10.26
C THR A 359 5.81 -17.24 9.10
N CYS A 360 7.02 -16.77 8.76
CA CYS A 360 7.81 -17.30 7.65
C CYS A 360 9.32 -17.33 7.94
N THR A 361 10.08 -18.08 7.16
CA THR A 361 11.55 -18.14 7.17
C THR A 361 12.21 -17.39 6.01
N GLY A 362 11.42 -16.90 5.06
CA GLY A 362 11.83 -16.40 3.77
C GLY A 362 10.67 -15.76 3.00
N PRO A 363 10.93 -15.20 1.80
CA PRO A 363 9.98 -14.40 1.05
C PRO A 363 8.93 -15.23 0.30
N SER A 364 9.16 -16.52 0.08
CA SER A 364 8.30 -17.33 -0.77
C SER A 364 7.06 -17.86 -0.03
N ALA A 365 6.12 -18.43 -0.78
CA ALA A 365 5.01 -19.17 -0.19
C ALA A 365 5.51 -20.43 0.56
N GLU A 366 6.58 -21.08 0.08
CA GLU A 366 7.23 -22.26 0.68
C GLU A 366 7.85 -21.98 2.04
N ASP A 367 8.34 -20.76 2.23
CA ASP A 367 8.93 -20.33 3.47
C ASP A 367 7.90 -20.08 4.57
N CYS A 368 6.60 -20.19 4.26
CA CYS A 368 5.57 -19.97 5.25
C CYS A 368 5.51 -21.13 6.25
N THR A 369 5.43 -20.82 7.53
CA THR A 369 5.44 -21.78 8.64
C THR A 369 4.14 -21.75 9.45
N ALA A 370 3.35 -20.69 9.32
CA ALA A 370 2.00 -20.62 9.86
C ALA A 370 1.18 -19.58 9.09
N CYS A 371 -0.13 -19.77 9.04
CA CYS A 371 -1.04 -18.93 8.27
C CYS A 371 -1.92 -18.04 9.15
N VAL A 372 -2.29 -16.88 8.62
CA VAL A 372 -3.31 -16.04 9.26
C VAL A 372 -4.65 -16.76 9.13
N SER A 373 -5.50 -16.71 10.16
CA SER A 373 -6.85 -17.29 10.06
C SER A 373 -7.66 -16.54 8.98
N PRO A 374 -8.43 -17.22 8.10
CA PRO A 374 -8.80 -18.64 8.10
C PRO A 374 -7.98 -19.52 7.12
N TYR A 375 -6.74 -19.14 6.82
CA TYR A 375 -5.85 -19.88 5.94
C TYR A 375 -5.17 -21.04 6.69
N ILE A 376 -4.87 -22.12 5.98
CA ILE A 376 -4.15 -23.30 6.46
C ILE A 376 -2.85 -23.44 5.69
N LEU A 377 -1.82 -23.94 6.36
CA LEU A 377 -0.54 -24.23 5.75
C LEU A 377 -0.64 -25.55 4.98
N LEU A 378 -0.25 -25.54 3.70
CA LEU A 378 -0.10 -26.76 2.92
C LEU A 378 1.23 -27.44 3.22
N ASP A 379 1.21 -28.76 3.37
CA ASP A 379 2.42 -29.57 3.49
C ASP A 379 3.05 -29.75 2.09
N PRO A 380 4.32 -29.32 1.87
CA PRO A 380 5.02 -29.54 0.61
C PRO A 380 5.15 -31.02 0.21
N GLU A 381 5.10 -31.94 1.19
CA GLU A 381 5.21 -33.39 0.92
C GLU A 381 3.97 -33.96 0.20
N ASP A 382 2.83 -33.27 0.23
CA ASP A 382 1.58 -33.71 -0.41
C ASP A 382 1.53 -33.43 -1.93
N GLY A 383 2.59 -32.84 -2.50
CA GLY A 383 2.69 -32.55 -3.94
C GLY A 383 1.61 -31.61 -4.47
N ASN A 384 0.99 -30.83 -3.58
CA ASN A 384 -0.16 -29.97 -3.87
C ASN A 384 0.18 -28.48 -3.89
N GLY A 385 1.45 -28.08 -3.84
CA GLY A 385 1.85 -26.68 -3.72
C GLY A 385 2.17 -26.31 -2.26
N SER A 386 2.55 -25.06 -2.04
CA SER A 386 3.19 -24.58 -0.82
C SER A 386 2.61 -23.23 -0.38
N GLY A 387 2.52 -22.99 0.93
CA GLY A 387 2.06 -21.73 1.52
C GLY A 387 0.63 -21.75 2.09
N CYS A 388 0.09 -20.55 2.30
CA CYS A 388 -1.17 -20.35 3.00
C CYS A 388 -2.36 -20.29 2.06
N ILE A 389 -3.19 -21.33 2.10
CA ILE A 389 -4.43 -21.36 1.32
C ILE A 389 -5.65 -21.22 2.23
N LEU A 390 -6.70 -20.65 1.67
CA LEU A 390 -7.97 -20.51 2.35
C LEU A 390 -8.57 -21.90 2.60
N LYS A 391 -8.91 -22.22 3.86
CA LYS A 391 -9.51 -23.52 4.21
C LYS A 391 -10.79 -23.74 3.39
N GLY A 392 -10.84 -24.84 2.64
CA GLY A 392 -11.98 -25.24 1.80
C GLY A 392 -12.03 -26.75 1.60
N ASP A 393 -13.23 -27.29 1.37
CA ASP A 393 -13.43 -28.69 0.94
C ASP A 393 -13.14 -28.80 -0.57
N TRP A 394 -11.85 -28.87 -0.91
CA TRP A 394 -11.39 -28.93 -2.30
C TRP A 394 -11.62 -30.31 -2.90
N VAL A 395 -12.28 -30.36 -4.06
CA VAL A 395 -12.36 -31.55 -4.90
C VAL A 395 -11.46 -31.33 -6.10
N GLU A 396 -10.49 -32.23 -6.31
CA GLU A 396 -9.65 -32.22 -7.50
C GLU A 396 -10.52 -32.51 -8.73
N PHE A 397 -10.52 -31.59 -9.69
CA PHE A 397 -11.21 -31.74 -10.97
C PHE A 397 -10.34 -32.49 -11.98
N THR A 398 -9.07 -32.09 -12.10
CA THR A 398 -8.09 -32.75 -12.97
C THR A 398 -6.67 -32.51 -12.47
N SER A 399 -5.79 -33.47 -12.79
CA SER A 399 -4.34 -33.38 -12.64
C SER A 399 -3.68 -33.81 -13.95
N GLU A 400 -2.83 -32.95 -14.51
CA GLU A 400 -2.18 -33.15 -15.80
C GLU A 400 -0.70 -32.74 -15.72
N PHE A 401 0.10 -33.22 -16.67
CA PHE A 401 1.56 -32.94 -16.73
C PHE A 401 2.34 -33.40 -15.49
N GLN A 402 1.91 -34.53 -14.92
CA GLN A 402 2.47 -35.13 -13.71
C GLN A 402 3.52 -36.19 -14.06
N GLY A 403 4.64 -36.23 -13.33
CA GLY A 403 5.74 -37.17 -13.55
C GLY A 403 6.48 -36.97 -14.89
N SER A 404 7.30 -37.95 -15.29
CA SER A 404 8.12 -37.89 -16.52
C SER A 404 7.47 -38.55 -17.74
N SER A 405 6.38 -39.30 -17.57
CA SER A 405 5.78 -40.18 -18.60
C SER A 405 4.30 -39.87 -18.86
N TRP A 406 4.00 -38.65 -19.31
CA TRP A 406 2.63 -38.22 -19.67
C TRP A 406 2.50 -37.82 -21.15
N THR A 407 1.26 -37.77 -21.66
CA THR A 407 0.93 -37.27 -23.01
C THR A 407 -0.05 -36.10 -22.91
N ALA A 408 0.15 -35.06 -23.72
CA ALA A 408 -0.70 -33.86 -23.66
C ALA A 408 -2.13 -34.17 -24.10
N ASN A 409 -3.12 -33.64 -23.38
CA ASN A 409 -4.51 -33.66 -23.79
C ASN A 409 -4.72 -32.69 -24.98
N GLU A 410 -5.43 -33.15 -26.02
CA GLU A 410 -5.74 -32.39 -27.25
C GLU A 410 -6.58 -31.11 -26.99
N ASP A 411 -7.23 -31.02 -25.83
CA ASP A 411 -8.01 -29.84 -25.41
C ASP A 411 -7.12 -28.62 -25.07
N TRP A 412 -5.82 -28.81 -24.82
CA TRP A 412 -4.88 -27.70 -24.67
C TRP A 412 -4.49 -27.14 -26.03
N LYS A 413 -4.67 -25.83 -26.19
CA LYS A 413 -4.43 -25.12 -27.44
C LYS A 413 -3.28 -24.13 -27.29
N VAL A 414 -2.43 -24.03 -28.30
CA VAL A 414 -1.42 -22.98 -28.41
C VAL A 414 -1.80 -22.04 -29.55
N SER A 415 -1.62 -20.73 -29.38
CA SER A 415 -2.11 -19.66 -30.28
C SER A 415 -1.62 -19.75 -31.75
N ASP A 416 -0.72 -20.67 -32.07
CA ASP A 416 -0.30 -21.00 -33.44
C ASP A 416 -1.30 -21.91 -34.20
N GLY A 417 -2.48 -22.19 -33.62
CA GLY A 417 -3.55 -22.96 -34.26
C GLY A 417 -3.31 -24.47 -34.29
N LYS A 418 -2.38 -24.99 -33.48
CA LYS A 418 -2.03 -26.41 -33.35
C LYS A 418 -2.22 -26.87 -31.89
N ASN A 419 -2.63 -28.14 -31.70
CA ASN A 419 -2.94 -28.73 -30.39
C ASN A 419 -2.15 -30.03 -30.16
N GLY A 420 -1.98 -30.43 -28.89
CA GLY A 420 -1.55 -31.79 -28.53
C GLY A 420 -0.04 -32.01 -28.30
N PRO A 421 0.46 -33.28 -28.36
CA PRO A 421 1.78 -33.68 -27.87
C PRO A 421 2.99 -33.03 -28.57
N ASP A 422 2.80 -32.42 -29.74
CA ASP A 422 3.84 -31.73 -30.51
C ASP A 422 4.38 -30.45 -29.84
N PHE A 423 3.70 -29.95 -28.80
CA PHE A 423 4.11 -28.81 -27.97
C PHE A 423 4.72 -29.22 -26.63
N THR A 424 5.23 -30.43 -26.53
CA THR A 424 5.99 -30.86 -25.35
C THR A 424 7.49 -30.68 -25.58
N SER A 425 8.21 -30.27 -24.54
CA SER A 425 9.66 -30.23 -24.52
C SER A 425 10.20 -31.07 -23.36
N THR A 426 11.42 -31.58 -23.52
CA THR A 426 12.12 -32.34 -22.50
C THR A 426 13.44 -31.65 -22.24
N CYS A 427 13.68 -31.28 -20.97
CA CYS A 427 14.89 -30.60 -20.54
C CYS A 427 15.46 -31.35 -19.33
N GLY A 428 16.64 -31.95 -19.49
CA GLY A 428 17.17 -32.90 -18.51
C GLY A 428 16.18 -34.05 -18.22
N GLU A 429 15.86 -34.27 -16.95
CA GLU A 429 14.89 -35.28 -16.50
C GLU A 429 13.43 -34.79 -16.53
N PHE A 430 13.20 -33.51 -16.83
CA PHE A 430 11.88 -32.90 -16.78
C PHE A 430 11.20 -32.89 -18.15
N LYS A 431 9.89 -33.15 -18.15
CA LYS A 431 9.03 -33.05 -19.31
C LYS A 431 8.00 -31.94 -19.09
N PHE A 432 7.88 -31.03 -20.05
CA PHE A 432 7.06 -29.83 -19.97
C PHE A 432 5.98 -29.78 -21.06
N PHE A 433 4.88 -29.08 -20.75
CA PHE A 433 3.95 -28.59 -21.77
C PHE A 433 4.32 -27.15 -22.13
N GLY A 434 4.69 -26.91 -23.39
CA GLY A 434 5.43 -25.74 -23.85
C GLY A 434 6.95 -25.94 -23.78
N GLY A 435 7.67 -24.85 -23.55
CA GLY A 435 9.12 -24.79 -23.32
C GLY A 435 9.96 -24.50 -24.55
N TYR A 436 11.26 -24.83 -24.48
CA TYR A 436 12.27 -24.51 -25.51
C TYR A 436 11.78 -24.93 -26.91
N GLU A 437 11.92 -24.03 -27.89
CA GLU A 437 11.43 -24.17 -29.28
C GLU A 437 9.89 -24.33 -29.43
N LYS A 438 9.10 -24.26 -28.35
CA LYS A 438 7.63 -24.44 -28.40
C LYS A 438 6.86 -23.16 -28.12
N THR A 439 7.21 -22.41 -27.07
CA THR A 439 6.38 -21.29 -26.57
C THR A 439 7.24 -20.09 -26.18
N GLY A 440 7.47 -19.20 -27.16
CA GLY A 440 8.23 -17.94 -27.03
C GLY A 440 7.35 -16.72 -27.27
N LYS A 441 7.88 -15.67 -27.92
CA LYS A 441 7.13 -14.45 -28.25
C LYS A 441 5.77 -14.74 -28.91
N ASP A 442 4.75 -14.01 -28.46
CA ASP A 442 3.35 -14.05 -28.90
C ASP A 442 2.61 -15.38 -28.64
N ALA A 443 3.28 -16.42 -28.13
CA ALA A 443 2.64 -17.69 -27.81
C ALA A 443 1.71 -17.58 -26.59
N LYS A 444 0.55 -18.22 -26.67
CA LYS A 444 -0.42 -18.36 -25.58
C LYS A 444 -0.85 -19.80 -25.46
N ILE A 445 -0.77 -20.35 -24.25
CA ILE A 445 -1.34 -21.66 -23.93
C ILE A 445 -2.74 -21.42 -23.38
N SER A 446 -3.75 -22.13 -23.88
CA SER A 446 -5.14 -21.97 -23.45
C SER A 446 -5.87 -23.28 -23.29
N ARG A 447 -6.83 -23.33 -22.36
CA ARG A 447 -7.75 -24.45 -22.22
C ARG A 447 -9.06 -24.03 -21.56
N LYS A 448 -10.15 -24.57 -22.10
CA LYS A 448 -11.49 -24.43 -21.53
C LYS A 448 -11.89 -25.70 -20.78
N PHE A 449 -12.33 -25.54 -19.53
CA PHE A 449 -12.84 -26.63 -18.68
C PHE A 449 -14.34 -26.48 -18.49
N ASN A 450 -15.05 -27.59 -18.32
CA ASN A 450 -16.46 -27.61 -17.91
C ASN A 450 -16.53 -28.13 -16.47
N LEU A 451 -16.78 -27.25 -15.51
CA LEU A 451 -16.71 -27.55 -14.09
C LEU A 451 -18.10 -27.86 -13.49
N PRO A 452 -18.21 -28.77 -12.51
CA PRO A 452 -19.42 -28.93 -11.68
C PRO A 452 -19.74 -27.64 -10.93
N ALA A 453 -20.94 -27.50 -10.36
CA ALA A 453 -21.26 -26.32 -9.56
C ALA A 453 -20.27 -26.14 -8.39
N HIS A 454 -19.78 -24.92 -8.19
CA HIS A 454 -18.78 -24.55 -7.18
C HIS A 454 -18.83 -23.05 -6.91
N LYS A 455 -18.16 -22.60 -5.85
CA LYS A 455 -18.06 -21.17 -5.50
C LYS A 455 -16.68 -20.58 -5.76
N ARG A 456 -15.67 -21.44 -5.68
CA ARG A 456 -14.26 -21.10 -5.78
C ARG A 456 -13.55 -22.21 -6.52
N ILE A 457 -12.52 -21.83 -7.25
CA ILE A 457 -11.55 -22.74 -7.85
C ILE A 457 -10.20 -22.55 -7.19
N ARG A 458 -9.37 -23.56 -7.32
CA ARG A 458 -7.95 -23.49 -7.03
C ARG A 458 -7.18 -24.03 -8.22
N ILE A 459 -6.20 -23.27 -8.72
CA ILE A 459 -5.31 -23.70 -9.79
C ILE A 459 -3.90 -23.78 -9.22
N ALA A 460 -3.24 -24.91 -9.43
CA ALA A 460 -1.86 -25.15 -8.99
C ALA A 460 -1.00 -25.72 -10.13
N PHE A 461 0.17 -25.14 -10.40
CA PHE A 461 1.18 -25.66 -11.34
C PHE A 461 2.53 -24.96 -11.16
N GLU A 462 3.59 -25.49 -11.78
CA GLU A 462 4.89 -24.84 -11.90
C GLU A 462 4.95 -24.02 -13.20
N ALA A 463 5.11 -22.70 -13.09
CA ALA A 463 5.36 -21.80 -14.21
C ALA A 463 6.88 -21.70 -14.45
N TRP A 464 7.34 -22.27 -15.57
CA TRP A 464 8.76 -22.36 -15.89
C TRP A 464 9.19 -21.24 -16.84
N LYS A 465 10.27 -20.57 -16.44
CA LYS A 465 11.09 -19.67 -17.24
C LYS A 465 12.27 -20.48 -17.78
N ILE A 466 12.40 -20.54 -19.10
CA ILE A 466 13.47 -21.24 -19.82
C ILE A 466 14.32 -20.21 -20.56
N ASP A 467 15.64 -20.40 -20.48
CA ASP A 467 16.66 -19.48 -21.01
C ASP A 467 16.62 -18.06 -20.39
N ASN A 468 16.97 -17.04 -21.17
CA ASN A 468 17.37 -15.71 -20.70
C ASN A 468 16.23 -14.68 -20.81
N TRP A 469 15.51 -14.54 -19.70
CA TRP A 469 14.56 -13.46 -19.46
C TRP A 469 15.27 -12.26 -18.81
N ASN A 470 14.92 -11.05 -19.24
CA ASN A 470 15.50 -9.77 -18.85
C ASN A 470 14.45 -8.80 -18.27
N GLY A 471 13.45 -9.31 -17.56
CA GLY A 471 12.37 -8.55 -16.95
C GLY A 471 11.01 -8.79 -17.60
N GLU A 472 10.82 -9.91 -18.30
CA GLU A 472 9.52 -10.27 -18.86
C GLU A 472 8.61 -10.93 -17.84
N ASP A 473 7.31 -10.80 -18.08
CA ASP A 473 6.24 -11.28 -17.22
C ASP A 473 5.72 -12.63 -17.71
N TYR A 474 5.51 -13.55 -16.77
CA TYR A 474 4.68 -14.73 -16.92
C TYR A 474 3.29 -14.41 -16.39
N ILE A 475 2.27 -14.49 -17.23
CA ILE A 475 0.91 -14.00 -16.94
C ILE A 475 -0.08 -15.16 -17.05
N VAL A 476 -0.86 -15.37 -16.00
CA VAL A 476 -1.96 -16.32 -15.94
C VAL A 476 -3.27 -15.57 -15.88
N LYS A 477 -4.16 -15.88 -16.83
CA LYS A 477 -5.51 -15.34 -16.90
C LYS A 477 -6.54 -16.44 -16.74
N VAL A 478 -7.60 -16.17 -15.99
CA VAL A 478 -8.79 -17.00 -15.89
C VAL A 478 -9.97 -16.14 -16.33
N ASP A 479 -10.73 -16.61 -17.32
CA ASP A 479 -11.87 -15.91 -17.93
C ASP A 479 -11.53 -14.48 -18.38
N GLY A 480 -10.30 -14.29 -18.86
CA GLY A 480 -9.79 -12.99 -19.33
C GLY A 480 -9.20 -12.08 -18.24
N LEU A 481 -9.44 -12.38 -16.95
CA LEU A 481 -8.86 -11.65 -15.82
C LEU A 481 -7.44 -12.14 -15.52
N SER A 482 -6.45 -11.24 -15.42
CA SER A 482 -5.12 -11.58 -14.91
C SER A 482 -5.18 -11.88 -13.42
N VAL A 483 -4.98 -13.15 -13.05
CA VAL A 483 -5.12 -13.65 -11.67
C VAL A 483 -3.79 -13.96 -11.01
N TRP A 484 -2.73 -14.13 -11.80
CA TRP A 484 -1.37 -14.28 -11.31
C TRP A 484 -0.40 -13.73 -12.35
N GLN A 485 0.65 -13.04 -11.88
CA GLN A 485 1.73 -12.54 -12.72
C GLN A 485 3.05 -12.58 -11.94
N ARG A 486 4.14 -12.96 -12.62
CA ARG A 486 5.50 -12.83 -12.07
C ARG A 486 6.45 -12.35 -13.15
N THR A 487 7.25 -11.34 -12.82
CA THR A 487 8.36 -10.88 -13.63
C THR A 487 9.61 -11.75 -13.36
N PHE A 488 10.25 -12.26 -14.40
CA PHE A 488 11.53 -12.98 -14.28
C PHE A 488 12.68 -12.12 -14.83
N GLY A 489 13.74 -11.95 -14.04
CA GLY A 489 14.90 -11.11 -14.36
C GLY A 489 16.20 -11.90 -14.60
N PHE A 490 17.24 -11.20 -15.07
CA PHE A 490 18.57 -11.77 -15.34
C PHE A 490 19.27 -12.31 -14.07
N GLY A 491 18.90 -11.78 -12.89
CA GLY A 491 19.47 -12.14 -11.59
C GLY A 491 18.64 -13.11 -10.76
N ASP A 492 17.54 -13.66 -11.29
CA ASP A 492 16.82 -14.73 -10.61
C ASP A 492 17.76 -15.95 -10.55
N PRO A 493 18.16 -16.46 -9.36
CA PRO A 493 19.10 -17.58 -9.27
C PRO A 493 18.44 -18.79 -9.92
N GLY A 494 18.87 -19.11 -11.14
CA GLY A 494 18.34 -20.26 -11.84
C GLY A 494 18.92 -21.53 -11.24
N LEU A 495 18.11 -22.59 -11.25
CA LEU A 495 18.40 -23.83 -10.54
C LEU A 495 19.49 -24.62 -11.27
N ALA A 496 19.48 -24.58 -12.60
CA ALA A 496 20.45 -25.18 -13.50
C ALA A 496 20.19 -24.70 -14.95
N ASP A 497 21.17 -24.87 -15.81
CA ASP A 497 21.03 -24.82 -17.28
C ASP A 497 20.74 -26.26 -17.74
N ILE A 498 19.47 -26.54 -18.00
CA ILE A 498 18.92 -27.87 -18.32
C ILE A 498 18.18 -27.89 -19.66
N CYS A 499 17.91 -26.73 -20.28
CA CYS A 499 17.24 -26.62 -21.58
C CYS A 499 17.79 -25.46 -22.41
N GLY A 500 18.00 -25.67 -23.72
CA GLY A 500 18.21 -24.58 -24.66
C GLY A 500 19.65 -24.03 -24.71
N GLY A 501 19.78 -22.70 -24.64
CA GLY A 501 21.02 -21.94 -24.77
C GLY A 501 21.66 -21.54 -23.44
N ASP A 502 22.55 -20.54 -23.42
CA ASP A 502 23.37 -20.15 -22.24
C ASP A 502 22.57 -19.45 -21.11
N GLY A 503 21.38 -19.92 -20.75
CA GLY A 503 20.52 -19.36 -19.72
C GLY A 503 20.19 -20.37 -18.62
N PHE A 504 19.90 -19.88 -17.41
CA PHE A 504 19.44 -20.76 -16.34
C PHE A 504 17.92 -20.81 -16.26
N GLU A 505 17.38 -22.02 -16.16
CA GLU A 505 15.97 -22.26 -15.88
C GLU A 505 15.61 -21.87 -14.46
N ASN A 506 14.43 -21.28 -14.32
CA ASN A 506 13.82 -21.03 -13.02
C ASN A 506 12.33 -21.30 -13.11
N TYR A 507 11.67 -21.48 -11.98
CA TYR A 507 10.22 -21.61 -11.94
C TYR A 507 9.60 -20.79 -10.81
N ALA A 508 8.30 -20.61 -10.92
CA ALA A 508 7.44 -20.16 -9.85
C ALA A 508 6.36 -21.21 -9.60
N ILE A 509 6.02 -21.41 -8.33
CA ILE A 509 4.77 -22.10 -8.02
C ILE A 509 3.63 -21.12 -8.24
N VAL A 510 2.74 -21.47 -9.18
CA VAL A 510 1.43 -20.86 -9.30
C VAL A 510 0.50 -21.71 -8.45
N ASP A 511 -0.04 -21.14 -7.37
CA ASP A 511 -1.08 -21.77 -6.56
C ASP A 511 -1.97 -20.68 -5.99
N PHE A 512 -3.18 -20.55 -6.51
CA PHE A 512 -4.11 -19.51 -6.09
C PHE A 512 -5.53 -20.04 -5.99
N VAL A 513 -6.31 -19.41 -5.11
CA VAL A 513 -7.75 -19.61 -4.96
C VAL A 513 -8.44 -18.35 -5.45
N MET A 514 -9.44 -18.49 -6.30
CA MET A 514 -10.29 -17.38 -6.71
C MET A 514 -11.77 -17.75 -6.65
N GLY A 515 -12.61 -16.73 -6.46
CA GLY A 515 -14.04 -16.87 -6.70
C GLY A 515 -14.28 -17.20 -8.16
N HIS A 516 -15.03 -18.26 -8.42
CA HIS A 516 -15.38 -18.69 -9.75
C HIS A 516 -16.62 -19.58 -9.62
N GLU A 517 -17.70 -19.18 -10.27
CA GLU A 517 -19.00 -19.85 -10.21
C GLU A 517 -19.50 -20.27 -11.59
N ALA A 518 -18.80 -19.84 -12.65
CA ALA A 518 -19.12 -20.19 -14.02
C ALA A 518 -18.99 -21.72 -14.23
N SER A 519 -19.92 -22.31 -14.98
CA SER A 519 -19.85 -23.73 -15.34
C SER A 519 -18.70 -24.02 -16.31
N THR A 520 -18.07 -22.98 -16.87
CA THR A 520 -16.89 -23.11 -17.72
C THR A 520 -15.79 -22.19 -17.23
N LEU A 521 -14.55 -22.67 -17.28
CA LEU A 521 -13.35 -21.92 -16.94
C LEU A 521 -12.48 -21.81 -18.19
N ASP A 522 -12.14 -20.60 -18.61
CA ASP A 522 -11.17 -20.35 -19.69
C ASP A 522 -9.81 -19.93 -19.13
N LEU A 523 -8.86 -20.85 -19.14
CA LEU A 523 -7.50 -20.62 -18.67
C LEU A 523 -6.62 -20.18 -19.85
N VAL A 524 -5.95 -19.03 -19.71
CA VAL A 524 -4.97 -18.54 -20.68
C VAL A 524 -3.67 -18.18 -19.99
N ILE A 525 -2.57 -18.77 -20.45
CA ILE A 525 -1.21 -18.52 -19.98
C ILE A 525 -0.41 -17.87 -21.12
N SER A 526 0.26 -16.77 -20.83
CA SER A 526 0.99 -15.97 -21.81
C SER A 526 2.18 -15.25 -21.17
N THR A 527 3.04 -14.64 -21.98
CA THR A 527 4.19 -13.87 -21.49
C THR A 527 4.37 -12.55 -22.23
N THR A 528 5.26 -11.68 -21.73
CA THR A 528 5.72 -10.47 -22.44
C THR A 528 7.06 -10.67 -23.16
N ILE A 529 7.49 -11.93 -23.36
CA ILE A 529 8.74 -12.28 -24.06
C ILE A 529 8.78 -11.62 -25.44
N GLY A 530 9.79 -10.79 -25.67
CA GLY A 530 10.00 -10.09 -26.95
C GLY A 530 10.88 -10.85 -27.95
N LYS A 531 11.42 -12.01 -27.58
CA LYS A 531 12.40 -12.82 -28.36
C LYS A 531 11.79 -14.11 -28.91
N ASN A 532 12.45 -14.74 -29.90
CA ASN A 532 12.04 -16.06 -30.38
C ASN A 532 12.21 -17.15 -29.31
N ASN A 533 11.49 -18.25 -29.49
CA ASN A 533 11.41 -19.40 -28.58
C ASN A 533 12.71 -20.21 -28.39
N GLU A 534 13.79 -19.86 -29.10
CA GLU A 534 15.13 -20.43 -28.92
C GLU A 534 15.98 -19.63 -27.91
N ASN A 535 15.59 -18.39 -27.58
CA ASN A 535 16.36 -17.49 -26.72
C ASN A 535 15.67 -17.19 -25.38
N ALA A 536 14.34 -17.27 -25.35
CA ALA A 536 13.52 -17.14 -24.17
C ALA A 536 12.20 -17.87 -24.42
N SER A 537 11.90 -18.82 -23.55
CA SER A 537 10.68 -19.63 -23.62
C SER A 537 10.02 -19.78 -22.26
N PHE A 538 8.75 -20.16 -22.27
CA PHE A 538 7.98 -20.44 -21.05
C PHE A 538 7.32 -21.80 -21.12
N ALA A 539 7.12 -22.47 -19.99
CA ALA A 539 6.41 -23.73 -19.95
C ALA A 539 5.56 -23.86 -18.70
N LEU A 540 4.74 -24.91 -18.64
CA LEU A 540 4.03 -25.32 -17.44
C LEU A 540 4.26 -26.81 -17.15
N LYS A 541 4.32 -27.14 -15.87
CA LYS A 541 4.48 -28.52 -15.37
C LYS A 541 3.58 -28.74 -14.15
N GLY A 542 3.06 -29.95 -14.00
CA GLY A 542 2.32 -30.35 -12.80
C GLY A 542 0.97 -29.65 -12.60
N PHE A 543 0.19 -29.42 -13.67
CA PHE A 543 -1.10 -28.73 -13.58
C PHE A 543 -2.14 -29.49 -12.77
N LYS A 544 -2.81 -28.80 -11.85
CA LYS A 544 -3.96 -29.26 -11.07
C LYS A 544 -5.02 -28.17 -11.01
N LEU A 545 -6.28 -28.57 -11.17
CA LEU A 545 -7.45 -27.71 -11.00
C LEU A 545 -8.37 -28.36 -9.97
N PHE A 546 -8.77 -27.60 -8.95
CA PHE A 546 -9.73 -27.99 -7.94
C PHE A 546 -10.93 -27.05 -7.98
N TYR A 547 -12.07 -27.54 -7.54
CA TYR A 547 -13.22 -26.71 -7.22
C TYR A 547 -13.64 -26.95 -5.77
N GLU A 548 -14.15 -25.91 -5.14
CA GLU A 548 -14.75 -26.05 -3.82
C GLU A 548 -16.17 -26.60 -3.95
N LYS A 549 -16.44 -27.69 -3.22
CA LYS A 549 -17.78 -28.26 -3.17
C LYS A 549 -18.79 -27.23 -2.62
N PRO A 550 -19.91 -26.95 -3.31
CA PRO A 550 -20.92 -26.05 -2.79
C PRO A 550 -21.59 -26.70 -1.58
N ASP A 551 -21.54 -26.00 -0.45
CA ASP A 551 -22.12 -26.38 0.84
C ASP A 551 -23.66 -26.26 0.87
N ALA A 552 -24.33 -26.90 -0.08
CA ALA A 552 -25.77 -27.13 -0.03
C ALA A 552 -26.05 -28.56 0.44
N SER A 553 -26.63 -28.71 1.64
CA SER A 553 -27.14 -30.00 2.10
C SER A 553 -28.67 -29.99 2.03
N LEU A 554 -29.23 -30.87 1.19
CA LEU A 554 -30.65 -31.18 1.14
C LEU A 554 -30.92 -32.39 2.03
N PHE A 555 -31.72 -32.22 3.08
CA PHE A 555 -32.19 -33.33 3.90
C PHE A 555 -33.49 -33.89 3.33
N ILE A 556 -33.53 -35.21 3.11
CA ILE A 556 -34.73 -35.93 2.68
C ILE A 556 -34.95 -37.06 3.67
N ALA A 557 -36.04 -36.98 4.43
CA ALA A 557 -36.51 -38.08 5.26
C ALA A 557 -37.67 -38.78 4.56
N PHE A 558 -37.60 -40.10 4.48
CA PHE A 558 -38.74 -40.95 4.18
C PHE A 558 -39.13 -41.66 5.46
N ALA A 559 -40.36 -41.51 5.89
CA ALA A 559 -40.87 -42.13 7.11
C ALA A 559 -42.25 -42.72 6.86
N SER A 560 -42.61 -43.72 7.66
CA SER A 560 -43.82 -44.50 7.53
C SER A 560 -44.52 -44.58 8.88
N SER A 561 -45.85 -44.53 8.87
CA SER A 561 -46.69 -44.77 10.04
C SER A 561 -46.94 -46.26 10.30
N ALA A 562 -46.19 -47.16 9.67
CA ALA A 562 -46.31 -48.59 9.89
C ALA A 562 -46.02 -48.93 11.35
N ASP A 563 -47.00 -49.50 12.05
CA ASP A 563 -46.96 -49.79 13.49
C ASP A 563 -46.62 -51.26 13.79
N LYS A 564 -46.25 -52.04 12.76
CA LYS A 564 -45.87 -53.45 12.84
C LYS A 564 -44.45 -53.68 12.33
N THR A 565 -43.92 -54.85 12.66
CA THR A 565 -42.61 -55.32 12.20
C THR A 565 -42.57 -55.48 10.67
N ALA A 566 -41.36 -55.38 10.10
CA ALA A 566 -41.15 -55.35 8.65
C ALA A 566 -41.68 -56.57 7.88
N ASP A 567 -41.83 -57.72 8.56
CA ASP A 567 -42.46 -58.95 8.03
C ASP A 567 -43.98 -58.82 7.86
N LYS A 568 -44.63 -57.86 8.55
CA LYS A 568 -46.08 -57.62 8.50
C LYS A 568 -46.43 -56.35 7.74
N MET A 569 -45.58 -55.32 7.83
CA MET A 569 -45.73 -54.06 7.10
C MET A 569 -44.35 -53.58 6.65
N SER A 570 -44.08 -53.66 5.35
CA SER A 570 -42.86 -53.14 4.75
C SER A 570 -43.19 -52.10 3.68
N TRP A 571 -42.25 -51.17 3.49
CA TRP A 571 -42.31 -50.14 2.46
C TRP A 571 -40.90 -49.92 1.91
N GLY A 572 -40.82 -49.38 0.70
CA GLY A 572 -39.57 -49.04 0.04
C GLY A 572 -39.83 -48.12 -1.15
N PHE A 573 -38.77 -47.51 -1.66
CA PHE A 573 -38.83 -46.63 -2.82
C PHE A 573 -37.76 -47.05 -3.84
N ARG A 574 -37.99 -46.70 -5.11
CA ARG A 574 -37.03 -46.85 -6.21
C ARG A 574 -37.07 -45.58 -7.07
N ASN A 575 -35.98 -45.30 -7.76
CA ASN A 575 -35.89 -44.23 -8.76
C ASN A 575 -36.14 -42.80 -8.21
N LEU A 576 -35.64 -42.47 -7.03
CA LEU A 576 -35.67 -41.10 -6.53
C LEU A 576 -34.90 -40.17 -7.47
N LYS A 577 -35.58 -39.17 -8.05
CA LYS A 577 -34.97 -38.10 -8.84
C LYS A 577 -35.21 -36.76 -8.16
N LEU A 578 -34.14 -36.00 -7.98
CA LEU A 578 -34.17 -34.66 -7.42
C LEU A 578 -33.77 -33.67 -8.50
N SER A 579 -34.40 -32.51 -8.52
CA SER A 579 -34.12 -31.42 -9.46
C SER A 579 -34.32 -30.11 -8.73
N TYR A 580 -33.49 -29.12 -9.01
CA TYR A 580 -33.56 -27.78 -8.41
C TYR A 580 -33.41 -26.73 -9.51
N LEU A 581 -33.96 -25.54 -9.30
CA LEU A 581 -33.61 -24.36 -10.09
C LEU A 581 -32.42 -23.67 -9.43
N ALA A 582 -31.37 -23.42 -10.20
CA ALA A 582 -30.25 -22.61 -9.75
C ALA A 582 -30.65 -21.14 -9.71
N CYS A 583 -30.04 -20.38 -8.79
CA CYS A 583 -30.09 -18.93 -8.85
C CYS A 583 -29.39 -18.43 -10.13
N PRO A 584 -29.73 -17.21 -10.60
CA PRO A 584 -28.92 -16.51 -11.60
C PRO A 584 -27.44 -16.44 -11.19
N THR A 585 -26.55 -16.41 -12.17
CA THR A 585 -25.10 -16.24 -11.98
C THR A 585 -24.82 -15.00 -11.11
N GLU A 586 -23.79 -15.04 -10.24
CA GLU A 586 -23.38 -13.96 -9.32
C GLU A 586 -24.26 -13.79 -8.06
N CYS A 587 -25.24 -14.67 -7.85
CA CYS A 587 -26.23 -14.52 -6.79
C CYS A 587 -26.04 -15.50 -5.62
N GLY A 588 -25.54 -15.01 -4.47
CA GLY A 588 -25.31 -15.82 -3.26
C GLY A 588 -26.59 -16.39 -2.61
N THR A 589 -27.74 -15.71 -2.77
CA THR A 589 -29.10 -16.18 -2.42
C THR A 589 -30.10 -15.56 -3.38
N CYS A 590 -31.14 -16.28 -3.83
CA CYS A 590 -32.22 -15.74 -4.67
C CYS A 590 -33.60 -16.29 -4.25
N LEU A 591 -34.67 -15.60 -4.63
CA LEU A 591 -36.07 -16.04 -4.40
C LEU A 591 -36.77 -16.56 -5.66
N GLY A 592 -36.07 -16.56 -6.80
CA GLY A 592 -36.61 -16.97 -8.10
C GLY A 592 -35.55 -16.90 -9.21
N PRO A 593 -35.90 -17.31 -10.44
CA PRO A 593 -34.99 -17.36 -11.60
C PRO A 593 -34.67 -15.99 -12.22
N ASP A 594 -35.31 -14.90 -11.77
CA ASP A 594 -35.15 -13.56 -12.35
C ASP A 594 -34.00 -12.79 -11.70
N ALA A 595 -33.09 -12.23 -12.52
CA ALA A 595 -31.93 -11.45 -12.08
C ALA A 595 -32.29 -10.20 -11.25
N ILE A 596 -33.53 -9.70 -11.37
CA ILE A 596 -34.04 -8.50 -10.67
C ILE A 596 -34.17 -8.72 -9.15
N VAL A 597 -34.10 -9.97 -8.67
CA VAL A 597 -34.16 -10.29 -7.23
C VAL A 597 -32.76 -10.56 -6.63
N CYS A 598 -31.70 -10.33 -7.40
CA CYS A 598 -30.32 -10.45 -6.96
C CYS A 598 -29.84 -9.19 -6.24
N GLN A 599 -30.25 -9.00 -4.98
CA GLN A 599 -29.67 -7.93 -4.16
C GLN A 599 -28.35 -8.39 -3.54
N MET A 600 -27.38 -7.47 -3.49
CA MET A 600 -25.95 -7.60 -3.13
C MET A 600 -25.68 -8.19 -1.72
N TRP A 601 -26.10 -9.43 -1.46
CA TRP A 601 -25.91 -10.11 -0.19
C TRP A 601 -24.51 -10.74 -0.12
N VAL A 602 -23.64 -10.16 0.69
CA VAL A 602 -22.29 -10.67 0.94
C VAL A 602 -22.31 -11.62 2.13
N PRO A 603 -21.74 -12.83 2.00
CA PRO A 603 -21.67 -13.78 3.11
C PRO A 603 -20.73 -13.28 4.21
N VAL A 604 -21.20 -13.33 5.45
CA VAL A 604 -20.42 -12.95 6.65
C VAL A 604 -19.88 -14.18 7.37
N SER A 605 -20.75 -15.17 7.62
CA SER A 605 -20.40 -16.35 8.39
C SER A 605 -21.38 -17.49 8.13
N SER A 606 -20.91 -18.72 8.23
CA SER A 606 -21.74 -19.92 8.28
C SER A 606 -21.35 -20.78 9.48
N SER A 607 -22.32 -21.39 10.13
CA SER A 607 -22.13 -22.30 11.26
C SER A 607 -22.99 -23.56 11.07
N TRP A 608 -22.46 -24.70 11.48
CA TRP A 608 -23.21 -25.97 11.58
C TRP A 608 -23.81 -26.47 10.27
N ILE A 609 -23.10 -26.28 9.16
CA ILE A 609 -23.46 -26.83 7.86
C ILE A 609 -23.11 -28.33 7.82
N LYS A 610 -21.86 -28.67 8.13
CA LYS A 610 -21.28 -30.02 8.02
C LYS A 610 -20.95 -30.66 9.37
N THR A 611 -20.27 -29.94 10.26
CA THR A 611 -19.93 -30.36 11.63
C THR A 611 -20.58 -29.44 12.65
N VAL A 612 -20.87 -29.97 13.85
CA VAL A 612 -21.47 -29.19 14.93
C VAL A 612 -20.41 -28.92 15.99
N GLU A 613 -19.96 -27.66 16.08
CA GLU A 613 -18.90 -27.21 16.97
C GLU A 613 -19.24 -25.87 17.62
N ALA A 614 -18.42 -25.42 18.57
CA ALA A 614 -18.72 -24.23 19.35
C ALA A 614 -18.69 -22.93 18.52
N ASP A 615 -17.90 -22.85 17.45
CA ASP A 615 -17.82 -21.74 16.46
C ASP A 615 -18.08 -20.32 17.02
N GLY A 616 -17.48 -19.98 18.17
CA GLY A 616 -17.66 -18.67 18.82
C GLY A 616 -19.08 -18.37 19.35
N TRP A 617 -20.02 -19.31 19.26
CA TRP A 617 -21.35 -19.22 19.86
C TRP A 617 -21.31 -19.52 21.35
N ASN A 618 -22.15 -18.83 22.11
CA ASN A 618 -22.25 -18.96 23.55
C ASN A 618 -23.68 -19.32 23.95
N VAL A 619 -23.82 -20.28 24.85
CA VAL A 619 -25.12 -20.70 25.41
C VAL A 619 -25.31 -20.05 26.77
N LYS A 620 -26.48 -19.45 26.99
CA LYS A 620 -26.93 -18.93 28.30
C LYS A 620 -28.13 -19.72 28.80
N GLY A 621 -28.22 -19.92 30.12
CA GLY A 621 -29.34 -20.64 30.77
C GLY A 621 -29.19 -22.17 30.83
N SER A 622 -27.99 -22.69 30.53
CA SER A 622 -27.59 -24.10 30.65
C SER A 622 -26.20 -24.18 31.30
N SER A 623 -25.47 -25.29 31.23
CA SER A 623 -24.09 -25.44 31.73
C SER A 623 -23.05 -24.55 31.00
N ASN A 624 -23.47 -23.50 30.29
CA ASN A 624 -22.68 -22.59 29.44
C ASN A 624 -21.77 -23.29 28.39
N VAL A 625 -22.04 -24.57 28.10
CA VAL A 625 -21.31 -25.37 27.11
C VAL A 625 -22.27 -25.69 25.97
N ILE A 626 -21.80 -25.52 24.73
CA ILE A 626 -22.52 -25.98 23.55
C ILE A 626 -22.57 -27.50 23.60
N LYS A 627 -23.78 -28.03 23.72
CA LYS A 627 -24.05 -29.46 23.63
C LYS A 627 -24.74 -29.74 22.31
N THR A 628 -24.44 -30.91 21.77
CA THR A 628 -24.98 -31.39 20.51
C THR A 628 -25.79 -32.66 20.77
N SER A 629 -26.78 -32.89 19.92
CA SER A 629 -27.50 -34.15 19.87
C SER A 629 -27.63 -34.60 18.43
N THR A 630 -27.93 -35.88 18.26
CA THR A 630 -28.14 -36.48 16.93
C THR A 630 -29.61 -36.87 16.79
N CYS A 631 -30.24 -36.48 15.69
CA CYS A 631 -31.60 -36.88 15.32
C CYS A 631 -31.55 -37.58 13.96
N ALA A 632 -31.93 -38.86 13.89
CA ALA A 632 -31.85 -39.68 12.67
C ALA A 632 -30.46 -39.62 11.98
N GLY A 633 -29.38 -39.65 12.77
CA GLY A 633 -28.01 -39.54 12.28
C GLY A 633 -27.53 -38.11 11.97
N ILE A 634 -28.37 -37.10 12.16
CA ILE A 634 -28.04 -35.70 11.92
C ILE A 634 -27.62 -35.01 13.20
N PRO A 635 -26.38 -34.49 13.29
CA PRO A 635 -25.97 -33.69 14.43
C PRO A 635 -26.62 -32.30 14.36
N ILE A 636 -27.16 -31.84 15.48
CA ILE A 636 -27.72 -30.49 15.66
C ILE A 636 -27.12 -29.86 16.92
N VAL A 637 -27.05 -28.53 16.94
CA VAL A 637 -26.73 -27.79 18.18
C VAL A 637 -27.95 -27.80 19.07
N GLY A 638 -27.77 -28.15 20.33
CA GLY A 638 -28.88 -28.36 21.25
C GLY A 638 -29.47 -29.75 21.06
N GLY A 639 -30.77 -29.80 20.79
CA GLY A 639 -31.52 -31.03 20.61
C GLY A 639 -32.01 -31.68 21.91
N PRO A 640 -32.43 -32.95 21.83
CA PRO A 640 -33.04 -33.69 22.94
C PRO A 640 -32.18 -33.61 24.21
N GLY A 641 -32.77 -33.17 25.33
CA GLY A 641 -32.10 -33.10 26.63
C GLY A 641 -31.18 -31.90 26.84
N ASN A 642 -30.89 -31.11 25.78
CA ASN A 642 -29.91 -30.02 25.82
C ASN A 642 -30.56 -28.64 25.92
N PHE A 643 -31.28 -28.19 24.88
CA PHE A 643 -31.92 -26.88 24.91
C PHE A 643 -33.41 -27.02 25.22
N GLY A 644 -33.86 -26.37 26.29
CA GLY A 644 -35.26 -26.35 26.75
C GLY A 644 -35.60 -24.98 27.33
N ASN A 645 -36.37 -24.93 28.42
CA ASN A 645 -36.75 -23.66 29.08
C ASN A 645 -35.53 -22.79 29.46
N ASN A 646 -35.66 -21.48 29.24
CA ASN A 646 -34.68 -20.42 29.54
C ASN A 646 -33.30 -20.56 28.87
N VAL A 647 -33.16 -21.44 27.88
CA VAL A 647 -31.91 -21.56 27.11
C VAL A 647 -31.92 -20.57 25.96
N SER A 648 -30.76 -19.95 25.70
CA SER A 648 -30.52 -19.20 24.47
C SER A 648 -29.11 -19.44 23.96
N ILE A 649 -28.93 -19.37 22.65
CA ILE A 649 -27.62 -19.42 22.00
C ILE A 649 -27.38 -18.12 21.24
N GLN A 650 -26.20 -17.52 21.41
CA GLN A 650 -25.89 -16.20 20.87
C GLN A 650 -24.43 -16.05 20.42
N LYS A 651 -24.20 -15.24 19.39
CA LYS A 651 -22.87 -14.87 18.88
C LYS A 651 -22.84 -13.40 18.50
N ILE A 652 -21.71 -12.74 18.79
CA ILE A 652 -21.44 -11.37 18.37
C ILE A 652 -20.60 -11.44 17.09
N PHE A 653 -21.04 -10.73 16.05
CA PHE A 653 -20.28 -10.51 14.84
C PHE A 653 -19.81 -9.06 14.88
N ASP A 654 -18.53 -8.81 15.14
CA ASP A 654 -17.98 -7.49 15.52
C ASP A 654 -17.20 -6.77 14.41
N LYS A 655 -17.10 -7.39 13.23
CA LYS A 655 -16.37 -6.87 12.06
C LYS A 655 -17.24 -6.92 10.81
N LEU A 656 -18.45 -6.36 10.90
CA LEU A 656 -19.32 -6.25 9.74
C LEU A 656 -18.85 -5.07 8.88
N VAL A 657 -18.61 -5.37 7.60
CA VAL A 657 -18.43 -4.37 6.54
C VAL A 657 -19.62 -3.40 6.47
N PRO A 658 -19.46 -2.15 6.01
CA PRO A 658 -20.57 -1.21 5.82
C PRO A 658 -21.72 -1.84 5.02
N HIS A 659 -22.94 -1.79 5.57
CA HIS A 659 -24.13 -2.41 5.01
C HIS A 659 -25.41 -1.70 5.46
N TYR A 660 -26.55 -2.02 4.83
CA TYR A 660 -27.87 -1.45 5.16
C TYR A 660 -28.94 -2.49 5.53
N ARG A 661 -28.66 -3.79 5.30
CA ARG A 661 -29.53 -4.90 5.71
C ARG A 661 -28.72 -6.10 6.18
N ILE A 662 -29.32 -6.90 7.05
CA ILE A 662 -28.82 -8.19 7.51
C ILE A 662 -29.80 -9.29 7.14
N LYS A 663 -29.28 -10.45 6.77
CA LYS A 663 -30.06 -11.63 6.43
C LYS A 663 -29.54 -12.85 7.18
N VAL A 664 -30.46 -13.57 7.81
CA VAL A 664 -30.20 -14.79 8.58
C VAL A 664 -30.95 -15.94 7.91
N ILE A 665 -30.19 -16.97 7.53
CA ILE A 665 -30.75 -18.25 7.07
C ILE A 665 -30.36 -19.32 8.10
N ALA A 666 -31.31 -20.11 8.59
CA ALA A 666 -31.05 -21.18 9.54
C ALA A 666 -32.15 -22.24 9.54
N GLN A 667 -31.86 -23.43 10.05
CA GLN A 667 -32.88 -24.41 10.44
C GLN A 667 -33.09 -24.37 11.95
N PHE A 668 -34.32 -24.13 12.38
CA PHE A 668 -34.76 -24.27 13.76
C PHE A 668 -35.52 -25.58 13.93
N TRP A 669 -35.10 -26.41 14.87
CA TRP A 669 -35.67 -27.73 15.11
C TRP A 669 -36.50 -27.69 16.38
N LYS A 670 -37.82 -27.85 16.25
CA LYS A 670 -38.74 -28.09 17.37
C LYS A 670 -38.80 -29.59 17.65
N ILE A 671 -38.61 -29.96 18.91
CA ILE A 671 -38.50 -31.35 19.34
C ILE A 671 -39.37 -31.58 20.58
N ASP A 672 -40.02 -32.75 20.64
CA ASP A 672 -40.96 -33.16 21.68
C ASP A 672 -42.22 -32.26 21.77
N ASN A 673 -42.86 -32.23 22.93
CA ASN A 673 -44.21 -31.70 23.10
C ASN A 673 -44.25 -30.24 23.59
N TRP A 674 -44.34 -29.31 22.63
CA TRP A 674 -44.52 -27.88 22.85
C TRP A 674 -45.99 -27.53 23.06
N ASP A 675 -46.29 -26.64 24.02
CA ASP A 675 -47.63 -26.19 24.38
C ASP A 675 -47.86 -24.74 23.94
N ASN A 676 -48.03 -24.56 22.62
CA ASN A 676 -48.24 -23.25 22.00
C ASN A 676 -47.06 -22.27 22.19
N ASP A 677 -45.85 -22.84 22.20
CA ASP A 677 -44.60 -22.11 22.35
C ASP A 677 -44.07 -21.57 21.01
N ASN A 678 -43.12 -20.65 21.09
CA ASN A 678 -42.56 -19.95 19.94
C ASN A 678 -41.05 -20.18 19.84
N ALA A 679 -40.57 -20.34 18.60
CA ALA A 679 -39.17 -20.13 18.26
C ALA A 679 -38.95 -18.63 18.04
N VAL A 680 -37.84 -18.08 18.55
CA VAL A 680 -37.58 -16.63 18.54
C VAL A 680 -36.13 -16.33 18.14
N LEU A 681 -35.98 -15.39 17.21
CA LEU A 681 -34.71 -14.82 16.77
C LEU A 681 -34.66 -13.33 17.17
N TYR A 682 -33.58 -12.98 17.84
CA TYR A 682 -33.22 -11.63 18.21
C TYR A 682 -31.99 -11.17 17.41
N ILE A 683 -32.03 -9.93 16.93
CA ILE A 683 -30.86 -9.19 16.44
C ILE A 683 -30.71 -7.97 17.32
N ASP A 684 -29.54 -7.77 17.92
CA ASP A 684 -29.23 -6.68 18.85
C ASP A 684 -30.21 -6.55 20.01
N ASN A 685 -30.59 -7.69 20.57
CA ASN A 685 -31.59 -7.82 21.64
C ASN A 685 -33.00 -7.33 21.26
N GLN A 686 -33.28 -7.04 20.00
CA GLN A 686 -34.62 -6.77 19.50
C GLN A 686 -35.22 -8.07 18.94
N GLU A 687 -36.46 -8.40 19.32
CA GLU A 687 -37.20 -9.51 18.73
C GLU A 687 -37.47 -9.18 17.25
N LYS A 688 -36.86 -9.93 16.34
CA LYS A 688 -36.93 -9.66 14.90
C LYS A 688 -37.78 -10.68 14.17
N TRP A 689 -37.75 -11.93 14.62
CA TRP A 689 -38.57 -13.00 14.07
C TRP A 689 -39.09 -13.90 15.20
N LYS A 690 -40.35 -14.31 15.05
CA LYS A 690 -41.05 -15.18 16.00
C LYS A 690 -42.04 -16.04 15.25
N GLN A 691 -41.99 -17.35 15.48
CA GLN A 691 -42.96 -18.27 14.92
C GLN A 691 -43.56 -19.12 16.03
N ASN A 692 -44.89 -19.09 16.10
CA ASN A 692 -45.66 -19.97 16.95
C ASN A 692 -45.68 -21.38 16.36
N VAL A 693 -45.44 -22.39 17.20
CA VAL A 693 -45.42 -23.79 16.81
C VAL A 693 -46.60 -24.50 17.46
N ALA A 694 -47.83 -24.14 17.06
CA ALA A 694 -49.08 -24.72 17.57
C ALA A 694 -49.30 -26.17 17.12
N GLN A 695 -50.03 -26.91 17.97
CA GLN A 695 -50.49 -28.30 17.85
C GLN A 695 -51.57 -28.53 16.78
N VAL A 696 -51.38 -28.07 15.53
CA VAL A 696 -52.44 -28.19 14.51
C VAL A 696 -51.94 -29.01 13.31
N GLU A 697 -52.51 -30.22 13.19
CA GLU A 697 -52.52 -31.12 12.01
C GLU A 697 -51.17 -31.62 11.45
N ASP A 698 -50.10 -31.61 12.25
CA ASP A 698 -48.83 -32.21 11.84
C ASP A 698 -48.93 -33.76 11.86
N LYS A 699 -49.08 -34.38 10.68
CA LYS A 699 -48.91 -35.84 10.51
C LYS A 699 -47.50 -36.24 10.98
N GLU A 700 -47.46 -37.23 11.87
CA GLU A 700 -46.36 -37.59 12.77
C GLU A 700 -45.04 -37.97 12.06
N PHE A 701 -43.91 -37.36 12.47
CA PHE A 701 -42.56 -37.79 12.11
C PHE A 701 -41.64 -37.71 13.33
N PHE A 702 -41.26 -38.87 13.88
CA PHE A 702 -40.26 -38.99 14.95
C PHE A 702 -38.85 -39.01 14.34
N ILE A 703 -38.16 -37.88 14.38
CA ILE A 703 -36.82 -37.72 13.79
C ILE A 703 -35.75 -37.86 14.88
N CYS A 704 -36.06 -37.51 16.12
CA CYS A 704 -35.13 -37.56 17.24
C CYS A 704 -35.41 -38.76 18.15
N ASP A 705 -34.36 -39.40 18.68
CA ASP A 705 -34.52 -40.58 19.54
C ASP A 705 -35.21 -40.23 20.88
N LYS A 706 -36.05 -41.16 21.36
CA LYS A 706 -36.76 -41.04 22.65
C LYS A 706 -35.76 -41.07 23.81
N ILE A 707 -35.71 -39.99 24.59
CA ILE A 707 -34.70 -39.84 25.65
C ILE A 707 -34.92 -40.81 26.84
N THR A 708 -36.15 -41.31 27.10
CA THR A 708 -36.42 -42.26 28.20
C THR A 708 -37.72 -43.10 28.07
N PRO A 709 -37.80 -44.28 28.70
CA PRO A 709 -39.07 -44.97 28.96
C PRO A 709 -39.96 -44.10 29.88
N GLY A 710 -41.09 -43.63 29.37
CA GLY A 710 -42.00 -42.71 30.07
C GLY A 710 -41.98 -41.26 29.60
N GLY A 711 -41.12 -40.91 28.63
CA GLY A 711 -41.26 -39.64 27.89
C GLY A 711 -42.54 -39.64 27.05
N VAL A 712 -43.27 -38.52 27.08
CA VAL A 712 -44.51 -38.32 26.31
C VAL A 712 -44.13 -38.10 24.84
N ASP A 713 -44.67 -38.92 23.93
CA ASP A 713 -44.45 -38.75 22.50
C ASP A 713 -44.99 -37.38 22.06
N GLY A 714 -44.16 -36.60 21.37
CA GLY A 714 -44.52 -35.30 20.82
C GLY A 714 -43.88 -35.14 19.45
N THR A 715 -44.56 -34.45 18.53
CA THR A 715 -44.14 -34.31 17.14
C THR A 715 -42.88 -33.44 16.98
N GLU A 716 -42.08 -33.69 15.95
CA GLU A 716 -40.94 -32.84 15.58
C GLU A 716 -41.23 -31.98 14.36
N LYS A 717 -40.60 -30.80 14.28
CA LYS A 717 -40.75 -29.87 13.16
C LYS A 717 -39.45 -29.15 12.85
N ILE A 718 -39.04 -29.19 11.59
CA ILE A 718 -37.93 -28.40 11.07
C ILE A 718 -38.50 -27.14 10.44
N ILE A 719 -38.07 -25.98 10.93
CA ILE A 719 -38.47 -24.67 10.45
C ILE A 719 -37.28 -24.07 9.71
N ASN A 720 -37.42 -23.89 8.40
CA ASN A 720 -36.44 -23.15 7.61
C ASN A 720 -36.68 -21.66 7.82
N VAL A 721 -35.77 -21.00 8.52
CA VAL A 721 -35.79 -19.56 8.74
C VAL A 721 -34.99 -18.89 7.63
N ASN A 722 -35.62 -17.94 6.95
CA ASN A 722 -35.00 -17.02 6.00
C ASN A 722 -35.53 -15.64 6.34
N PHE A 723 -34.75 -14.88 7.10
CA PHE A 723 -35.16 -13.64 7.71
C PHE A 723 -34.27 -12.48 7.26
N GLU A 724 -34.86 -11.33 6.94
CA GLU A 724 -34.16 -10.12 6.53
C GLU A 724 -34.62 -8.94 7.38
N SER A 725 -33.69 -8.04 7.75
CA SER A 725 -34.00 -6.83 8.50
C SER A 725 -33.07 -5.67 8.11
N PRO A 726 -33.54 -4.41 8.14
CA PRO A 726 -32.65 -3.26 8.10
C PRO A 726 -31.65 -3.31 9.25
N HIS A 727 -30.37 -3.11 8.94
CA HIS A 727 -29.27 -3.13 9.90
C HIS A 727 -28.05 -2.47 9.26
N ASN A 728 -27.42 -1.54 9.97
CA ASN A 728 -26.27 -0.76 9.48
C ASN A 728 -25.18 -0.54 10.53
N TYR A 729 -25.21 -1.29 11.64
CA TYR A 729 -24.18 -1.23 12.67
C TYR A 729 -22.98 -2.09 12.27
N GLY A 730 -21.76 -1.67 12.63
CA GLY A 730 -20.52 -2.44 12.38
C GLY A 730 -20.42 -3.76 13.15
N ALA A 731 -21.38 -4.02 14.05
CA ALA A 731 -21.51 -5.27 14.76
C ALA A 731 -22.98 -5.69 14.90
N ALA A 732 -23.24 -7.00 14.95
CA ALA A 732 -24.56 -7.56 15.22
C ALA A 732 -24.49 -8.66 16.29
N LEU A 733 -25.39 -8.63 17.27
CA LEU A 733 -25.62 -9.74 18.19
C LEU A 733 -26.79 -10.58 17.68
N VAL A 734 -26.50 -11.80 17.22
CA VAL A 734 -27.53 -12.76 16.82
C VAL A 734 -27.82 -13.70 17.98
N LYS A 735 -29.08 -13.82 18.39
CA LYS A 735 -29.51 -14.67 19.50
C LYS A 735 -30.76 -15.47 19.15
N TRP A 736 -30.74 -16.76 19.43
CA TRP A 736 -31.88 -17.66 19.30
C TRP A 736 -32.36 -18.19 20.65
N THR A 737 -33.67 -18.37 20.78
CA THR A 737 -34.30 -18.95 21.98
C THR A 737 -35.68 -19.54 21.67
N ALA A 738 -36.29 -20.17 22.67
CA ALA A 738 -37.62 -20.72 22.64
C ALA A 738 -38.43 -20.27 23.87
N THR A 739 -39.76 -20.13 23.73
CA THR A 739 -40.62 -19.72 24.86
C THR A 739 -41.09 -20.88 25.74
N THR A 740 -40.64 -22.11 25.47
CA THR A 740 -41.06 -23.30 26.22
C THR A 740 -40.81 -23.19 27.71
N LYS A 741 -41.84 -23.51 28.51
CA LYS A 741 -41.76 -23.53 29.97
C LYS A 741 -41.33 -24.89 30.52
N LYS A 742 -41.27 -25.90 29.67
CA LYS A 742 -40.96 -27.28 30.05
C LYS A 742 -39.45 -27.55 29.98
N SER A 743 -39.00 -28.58 30.71
CA SER A 743 -37.59 -28.96 30.69
C SER A 743 -37.15 -29.49 29.32
N SER A 744 -35.84 -29.48 29.05
CA SER A 744 -35.25 -30.02 27.81
C SER A 744 -35.51 -31.53 27.58
N LYS A 745 -36.09 -32.24 28.56
CA LYS A 745 -36.53 -33.64 28.41
C LYS A 745 -37.98 -33.80 27.95
N GLN A 746 -38.74 -32.71 27.93
CA GLN A 746 -40.18 -32.69 27.65
C GLN A 746 -40.52 -31.80 26.44
N ALA A 747 -39.76 -30.72 26.25
CA ALA A 747 -39.85 -29.82 25.12
C ALA A 747 -38.45 -29.28 24.83
N SER A 748 -37.85 -29.76 23.75
CA SER A 748 -36.50 -29.39 23.37
C SER A 748 -36.44 -28.70 22.01
N TRP A 749 -35.31 -28.08 21.71
CA TRP A 749 -35.05 -27.48 20.40
C TRP A 749 -33.58 -27.57 20.01
N GLY A 750 -33.31 -27.36 18.73
CA GLY A 750 -31.95 -27.21 18.23
C GLY A 750 -31.87 -26.30 17.02
N ILE A 751 -30.63 -26.01 16.60
CA ILE A 751 -30.35 -25.17 15.42
C ILE A 751 -29.28 -25.83 14.56
N ARG A 752 -29.41 -25.66 13.24
CA ARG A 752 -28.44 -26.12 12.23
C ARG A 752 -28.46 -25.17 11.03
N GLN A 753 -27.48 -25.31 10.13
CA GLN A 753 -27.43 -24.62 8.83
C GLN A 753 -27.50 -23.10 8.96
N PHE A 754 -26.82 -22.53 9.96
CA PHE A 754 -26.82 -21.10 10.16
C PHE A 754 -25.94 -20.41 9.12
N GLN A 755 -26.46 -19.35 8.49
CA GLN A 755 -25.75 -18.49 7.56
C GLN A 755 -26.17 -17.04 7.82
N LEU A 756 -25.17 -16.14 7.78
CA LEU A 756 -25.36 -14.71 7.94
C LEU A 756 -24.86 -14.00 6.69
N TYR A 757 -25.67 -13.08 6.17
CA TYR A 757 -25.34 -12.22 5.05
C TYR A 757 -25.62 -10.75 5.39
N VAL A 758 -24.93 -9.84 4.72
CA VAL A 758 -25.19 -8.40 4.80
C VAL A 758 -25.30 -7.81 3.40
N ALA A 759 -26.19 -6.83 3.22
CA ALA A 759 -26.29 -6.07 1.96
C ALA A 759 -25.35 -4.86 2.02
N GLN A 760 -24.21 -4.94 1.34
CA GLN A 760 -23.14 -3.95 1.47
C GLN A 760 -23.52 -2.56 0.93
N CYS A 761 -22.91 -1.53 1.50
CA CYS A 761 -22.94 -0.19 0.94
C CYS A 761 -22.07 -0.07 -0.32
N SER A 762 -22.34 0.94 -1.14
CA SER A 762 -21.44 1.38 -2.21
C SER A 762 -20.05 1.76 -1.67
N SER A 763 -19.03 1.72 -2.54
CA SER A 763 -17.64 2.00 -2.17
C SER A 763 -17.46 3.35 -1.47
N ASN A 764 -16.54 3.40 -0.51
CA ASN A 764 -16.24 4.57 0.33
C ASN A 764 -17.38 5.05 1.25
N CYS A 765 -18.51 4.35 1.24
CA CYS A 765 -19.63 4.63 2.12
C CYS A 765 -19.41 3.96 3.49
N ALA A 766 -19.43 4.75 4.57
CA ALA A 766 -19.38 4.25 5.94
C ALA A 766 -20.75 3.78 6.42
N THR A 767 -21.82 4.47 6.03
CA THR A 767 -23.21 4.08 6.34
C THR A 767 -24.11 4.38 5.16
N CYS A 768 -25.05 3.49 4.84
CA CYS A 768 -25.99 3.65 3.73
C CYS A 768 -27.39 3.18 4.11
N THR A 769 -28.38 3.57 3.31
CA THR A 769 -29.77 3.07 3.39
C THR A 769 -30.12 2.09 2.26
N GLY A 770 -29.20 1.90 1.31
CA GLY A 770 -29.41 1.18 0.06
C GLY A 770 -28.09 0.93 -0.67
N PRO A 771 -28.15 0.25 -1.83
CA PRO A 771 -26.98 -0.27 -2.54
C PRO A 771 -26.24 0.77 -3.39
N SER A 772 -26.88 1.88 -3.77
CA SER A 772 -26.29 2.84 -4.69
C SER A 772 -25.34 3.82 -3.96
N ALA A 773 -24.49 4.52 -4.72
CA ALA A 773 -23.73 5.65 -4.18
C ALA A 773 -24.66 6.74 -3.63
N GLU A 774 -25.88 6.86 -4.19
CA GLU A 774 -26.91 7.83 -3.80
C GLU A 774 -27.53 7.52 -2.44
N ASP A 775 -27.57 6.25 -2.07
CA ASP A 775 -28.08 5.78 -0.78
C ASP A 775 -27.06 5.96 0.35
N CYS A 776 -25.91 6.55 0.07
CA CYS A 776 -24.91 6.78 1.08
C CYS A 776 -25.35 7.90 2.04
N THR A 777 -25.17 7.66 3.34
CA THR A 777 -25.56 8.60 4.42
C THR A 777 -24.39 9.10 5.23
N ALA A 778 -23.24 8.41 5.16
CA ALA A 778 -21.97 8.89 5.69
C ALA A 778 -20.82 8.18 4.98
N CYS A 779 -19.66 8.82 4.95
CA CYS A 779 -18.50 8.35 4.20
C CYS A 779 -17.36 7.92 5.13
N VAL A 780 -16.56 6.96 4.68
CA VAL A 780 -15.32 6.60 5.39
C VAL A 780 -14.35 7.77 5.28
N SER A 781 -13.58 8.09 6.31
CA SER A 781 -12.54 9.13 6.20
C SER A 781 -11.48 8.70 5.16
N PRO A 782 -11.04 9.58 4.23
CA PRO A 782 -11.20 11.04 4.20
C PRO A 782 -12.36 11.54 3.31
N TYR A 783 -13.35 10.72 3.03
CA TYR A 783 -14.44 11.05 2.11
C TYR A 783 -15.57 11.82 2.81
N ILE A 784 -16.27 12.69 2.07
CA ILE A 784 -17.45 13.46 2.47
C ILE A 784 -18.62 13.10 1.55
N LEU A 785 -19.83 13.21 2.09
CA LEU A 785 -21.06 12.93 1.35
C LEU A 785 -21.44 14.15 0.51
N LEU A 786 -21.69 13.96 -0.79
CA LEU A 786 -22.24 14.99 -1.67
C LEU A 786 -23.74 15.17 -1.42
N ASP A 787 -24.18 16.43 -1.33
CA ASP A 787 -25.61 16.78 -1.25
C ASP A 787 -26.26 16.64 -2.65
N PRO A 788 -27.33 15.84 -2.79
CA PRO A 788 -28.06 15.70 -4.05
C PRO A 788 -28.59 17.01 -4.64
N GLU A 789 -28.75 18.08 -3.83
CA GLU A 789 -29.27 19.37 -4.30
C GLU A 789 -28.28 20.16 -5.19
N ASP A 790 -26.99 19.79 -5.23
CA ASP A 790 -25.94 20.51 -5.98
C ASP A 790 -25.76 20.07 -7.44
N GLY A 791 -26.58 19.13 -7.94
CA GLY A 791 -26.57 18.72 -9.35
C GLY A 791 -25.29 18.02 -9.85
N ASN A 792 -24.42 17.56 -8.93
CA ASN A 792 -23.14 16.88 -9.23
C ASN A 792 -23.14 15.38 -8.89
N GLY A 793 -24.31 14.77 -8.70
CA GLY A 793 -24.45 13.36 -8.30
C GLY A 793 -24.21 13.15 -6.80
N SER A 794 -24.70 12.02 -6.29
CA SER A 794 -24.68 11.66 -4.87
C SER A 794 -23.71 10.50 -4.57
N GLY A 795 -22.93 10.61 -3.49
CA GLY A 795 -21.92 9.62 -3.12
C GLY A 795 -20.78 10.17 -2.25
N CYS A 796 -19.84 9.30 -1.90
CA CYS A 796 -18.67 9.63 -1.09
C CYS A 796 -17.48 10.07 -1.94
N ILE A 797 -17.07 11.32 -1.78
CA ILE A 797 -15.92 11.90 -2.48
C ILE A 797 -14.83 12.31 -1.50
N LEU A 798 -13.56 12.27 -1.92
CA LEU A 798 -12.45 12.66 -1.06
C LEU A 798 -12.53 14.15 -0.66
N LYS A 799 -12.47 14.46 0.64
CA LYS A 799 -12.51 15.84 1.16
C LYS A 799 -11.35 16.66 0.60
N GLY A 800 -11.67 17.79 -0.02
CA GLY A 800 -10.72 18.80 -0.47
C GLY A 800 -11.38 20.16 -0.64
N ASP A 801 -10.62 21.24 -0.46
CA ASP A 801 -11.04 22.63 -0.75
C ASP A 801 -10.99 22.87 -2.27
N TRP A 802 -11.93 22.25 -2.97
CA TRP A 802 -11.99 22.26 -4.43
C TRP A 802 -12.41 23.62 -4.97
N VAL A 803 -11.60 24.16 -5.87
CA VAL A 803 -11.92 25.34 -6.66
C VAL A 803 -12.14 24.91 -8.10
N GLU A 804 -13.32 25.19 -8.62
CA GLU A 804 -13.61 24.95 -10.03
C GLU A 804 -12.69 25.81 -10.89
N PHE A 805 -11.87 25.16 -11.71
CA PHE A 805 -11.01 25.82 -12.69
C PHE A 805 -11.81 26.18 -13.94
N THR A 806 -12.59 25.22 -14.44
CA THR A 806 -13.47 25.42 -15.59
C THR A 806 -14.64 24.43 -15.57
N SER A 807 -15.77 24.86 -16.11
CA SER A 807 -16.90 24.02 -16.49
C SER A 807 -17.24 24.27 -17.95
N GLU A 808 -17.32 23.19 -18.74
CA GLU A 808 -17.57 23.23 -20.17
C GLU A 808 -18.55 22.13 -20.56
N PHE A 809 -19.19 22.29 -21.72
CA PHE A 809 -20.19 21.34 -22.23
C PHE A 809 -21.41 21.15 -21.30
N GLN A 810 -21.81 22.23 -20.61
CA GLN A 810 -22.91 22.26 -19.64
C GLN A 810 -24.23 22.65 -20.33
N GLY A 811 -25.34 22.03 -19.93
CA GLY A 811 -26.67 22.28 -20.48
C GLY A 811 -26.83 21.85 -21.95
N SER A 812 -27.93 22.27 -22.58
CA SER A 812 -28.27 21.91 -23.97
C SER A 812 -27.76 22.92 -25.02
N SER A 813 -27.23 24.08 -24.59
CA SER A 813 -26.80 25.16 -25.48
C SER A 813 -25.44 25.73 -25.08
N TRP A 814 -24.38 25.29 -25.77
CA TRP A 814 -22.99 25.74 -25.59
C TRP A 814 -22.20 25.70 -26.91
N THR A 815 -21.06 26.38 -26.98
CA THR A 815 -20.11 26.32 -28.12
C THR A 815 -18.77 25.79 -27.66
N ALA A 816 -18.13 24.93 -28.47
CA ALA A 816 -16.85 24.32 -28.11
C ALA A 816 -15.72 25.37 -28.07
N ASN A 817 -14.86 25.27 -27.04
CA ASN A 817 -13.63 26.03 -26.98
C ASN A 817 -12.60 25.46 -27.99
N GLU A 818 -11.96 26.33 -28.76
CA GLU A 818 -10.95 25.99 -29.79
C GLU A 818 -9.71 25.28 -29.22
N ASP A 819 -9.46 25.36 -27.90
CA ASP A 819 -8.37 24.66 -27.22
C ASP A 819 -8.56 23.13 -27.16
N TRP A 820 -9.79 22.64 -27.33
CA TRP A 820 -10.04 21.21 -27.47
C TRP A 820 -9.70 20.73 -28.87
N LYS A 821 -8.87 19.69 -28.95
CA LYS A 821 -8.36 19.13 -30.20
C LYS A 821 -8.83 17.71 -30.39
N VAL A 822 -9.19 17.36 -31.63
CA VAL A 822 -9.42 15.97 -32.04
C VAL A 822 -8.26 15.55 -32.95
N SER A 823 -7.80 14.29 -32.84
CA SER A 823 -6.59 13.75 -33.50
C SER A 823 -6.50 13.89 -35.03
N ASP A 824 -7.56 14.36 -35.70
CA ASP A 824 -7.57 14.68 -37.14
C ASP A 824 -6.96 16.06 -37.49
N GLY A 825 -6.40 16.77 -36.50
CA GLY A 825 -5.74 18.07 -36.71
C GLY A 825 -6.71 19.23 -36.95
N LYS A 826 -7.99 19.06 -36.62
CA LYS A 826 -9.05 20.07 -36.71
C LYS A 826 -9.55 20.42 -35.30
N ASN A 827 -9.88 21.69 -35.05
CA ASN A 827 -10.29 22.22 -33.74
C ASN A 827 -11.71 22.82 -33.81
N GLY A 828 -12.39 22.91 -32.66
CA GLY A 828 -13.56 23.78 -32.51
C GLY A 828 -14.96 23.15 -32.78
N PRO A 829 -16.01 23.98 -32.97
CA PRO A 829 -17.44 23.60 -32.90
C PRO A 829 -17.90 22.55 -33.91
N ASP A 830 -17.12 22.28 -34.95
CA ASP A 830 -17.39 21.28 -35.99
C ASP A 830 -17.39 19.82 -35.48
N PHE A 831 -16.86 19.58 -34.28
CA PHE A 831 -16.84 18.27 -33.60
C PHE A 831 -17.92 18.12 -32.53
N THR A 832 -18.96 18.94 -32.56
CA THR A 832 -20.13 18.76 -31.70
C THR A 832 -21.19 17.91 -32.40
N SER A 833 -21.86 17.04 -31.66
CA SER A 833 -23.03 16.30 -32.13
C SER A 833 -24.23 16.60 -31.22
N THR A 834 -25.44 16.42 -31.76
CA THR A 834 -26.69 16.59 -31.02
C THR A 834 -27.52 15.34 -31.22
N CYS A 835 -27.98 14.76 -30.11
CA CYS A 835 -28.83 13.59 -30.12
C CYS A 835 -29.99 13.82 -29.16
N GLY A 836 -31.21 13.83 -29.69
CA GLY A 836 -32.38 14.26 -28.93
C GLY A 836 -32.18 15.65 -28.32
N GLU A 837 -32.36 15.76 -27.01
CA GLU A 837 -32.17 17.01 -26.25
C GLU A 837 -30.72 17.24 -25.79
N PHE A 838 -29.83 16.28 -26.02
CA PHE A 838 -28.45 16.33 -25.55
C PHE A 838 -27.50 16.86 -26.61
N LYS A 839 -26.58 17.72 -26.19
CA LYS A 839 -25.49 18.24 -27.00
C LYS A 839 -24.16 17.76 -26.45
N PHE A 840 -23.31 17.20 -27.32
CA PHE A 840 -22.06 16.55 -26.95
C PHE A 840 -20.83 17.19 -27.61
N PHE A 841 -19.67 17.07 -26.95
CA PHE A 841 -18.38 17.27 -27.59
C PHE A 841 -17.83 15.90 -28.04
N GLY A 842 -17.64 15.72 -29.34
CA GLY A 842 -17.54 14.42 -30.00
C GLY A 842 -18.90 13.86 -30.38
N GLY A 843 -19.00 12.52 -30.38
CA GLY A 843 -20.22 11.74 -30.62
C GLY A 843 -20.44 11.31 -32.06
N TYR A 844 -21.70 11.02 -32.42
CA TYR A 844 -22.10 10.44 -33.70
C TYR A 844 -21.49 11.22 -34.89
N GLU A 845 -20.90 10.49 -35.84
CA GLU A 845 -20.14 11.02 -37.00
C GLU A 845 -18.92 11.92 -36.66
N LYS A 846 -18.55 12.10 -35.38
CA LYS A 846 -17.44 12.96 -34.97
C LYS A 846 -16.23 12.20 -34.44
N THR A 847 -16.44 11.23 -33.55
CA THR A 847 -15.35 10.57 -32.81
C THR A 847 -15.57 9.06 -32.70
N GLY A 848 -14.99 8.32 -33.64
CA GLY A 848 -15.01 6.85 -33.72
C GLY A 848 -13.60 6.24 -33.64
N LYS A 849 -13.33 5.18 -34.41
CA LYS A 849 -12.01 4.52 -34.47
C LYS A 849 -10.85 5.53 -34.66
N ASP A 850 -9.78 5.31 -33.90
CA ASP A 850 -8.53 6.09 -33.88
C ASP A 850 -8.65 7.56 -33.42
N ALA A 851 -9.87 8.06 -33.15
CA ALA A 851 -10.08 9.42 -32.67
C ALA A 851 -9.61 9.59 -31.22
N LYS A 852 -8.99 10.74 -30.92
CA LYS A 852 -8.61 11.16 -29.56
C LYS A 852 -9.05 12.59 -29.33
N ILE A 853 -9.73 12.84 -28.23
CA ILE A 853 -10.07 14.18 -27.75
C ILE A 853 -8.96 14.60 -26.77
N SER A 854 -8.38 15.78 -26.93
CA SER A 854 -7.29 16.24 -26.08
C SER A 854 -7.39 17.72 -25.73
N ARG A 855 -6.88 18.09 -24.56
CA ARG A 855 -6.76 19.49 -24.14
C ARG A 855 -5.67 19.68 -23.09
N LYS A 856 -4.91 20.77 -23.25
CA LYS A 856 -3.92 21.22 -22.29
C LYS A 856 -4.44 22.41 -21.47
N PHE A 857 -4.30 22.35 -20.15
CA PHE A 857 -4.70 23.40 -19.21
C PHE A 857 -3.48 23.99 -18.53
N ASN A 858 -3.54 25.30 -18.22
CA ASN A 858 -2.54 25.98 -17.38
C ASN A 858 -3.20 26.29 -16.03
N LEU A 859 -2.78 25.59 -14.98
CA LEU A 859 -3.41 25.65 -13.67
C LEU A 859 -2.64 26.57 -12.71
N PRO A 860 -3.32 27.30 -11.82
CA PRO A 860 -2.67 28.00 -10.70
C PRO A 860 -1.99 27.00 -9.75
N ALA A 861 -1.16 27.46 -8.81
CA ALA A 861 -0.56 26.56 -7.82
C ALA A 861 -1.64 25.75 -7.08
N HIS A 862 -1.43 24.45 -6.93
CA HIS A 862 -2.38 23.49 -6.36
C HIS A 862 -1.65 22.22 -5.91
N LYS A 863 -2.33 21.35 -5.15
CA LYS A 863 -1.77 20.07 -4.67
C LYS A 863 -2.42 18.84 -5.33
N ARG A 864 -3.68 18.96 -5.74
CA ARG A 864 -4.49 17.89 -6.34
C ARG A 864 -5.43 18.49 -7.38
N ILE A 865 -5.87 17.66 -8.32
CA ILE A 865 -6.90 17.98 -9.30
C ILE A 865 -8.08 17.01 -9.17
N ARG A 866 -9.27 17.45 -9.59
CA ARG A 866 -10.46 16.61 -9.77
C ARG A 866 -11.00 16.84 -11.17
N ILE A 867 -11.25 15.77 -11.93
CA ILE A 867 -11.87 15.85 -13.25
C ILE A 867 -13.20 15.11 -13.19
N ALA A 868 -14.27 15.78 -13.58
CA ALA A 868 -15.62 15.21 -13.62
C ALA A 868 -16.30 15.46 -14.98
N PHE A 869 -16.91 14.43 -15.59
CA PHE A 869 -17.72 14.53 -16.81
C PHE A 869 -18.52 13.25 -17.07
N GLU A 870 -19.49 13.31 -17.99
CA GLU A 870 -20.18 12.13 -18.51
C GLU A 870 -19.43 11.59 -19.73
N ALA A 871 -18.91 10.36 -19.65
CA ALA A 871 -18.34 9.62 -20.77
C ALA A 871 -19.45 8.86 -21.50
N TRP A 872 -19.79 9.30 -22.71
CA TRP A 872 -20.89 8.76 -23.49
C TRP A 872 -20.41 7.71 -24.50
N LYS A 873 -21.08 6.55 -24.45
CA LYS A 873 -21.05 5.48 -25.45
C LYS A 873 -22.26 5.67 -26.36
N ILE A 874 -22.01 5.85 -27.65
CA ILE A 874 -23.02 6.04 -28.69
C ILE A 874 -22.99 4.84 -29.63
N ASP A 875 -24.18 4.33 -29.98
CA ASP A 875 -24.38 3.12 -30.79
C ASP A 875 -23.79 1.83 -30.18
N ASN A 876 -23.35 0.92 -31.04
CA ASN A 876 -23.12 -0.49 -30.72
C ASN A 876 -21.64 -0.81 -30.49
N TRP A 877 -21.26 -0.73 -29.22
CA TRP A 877 -19.99 -1.22 -28.69
C TRP A 877 -20.10 -2.72 -28.33
N ASN A 878 -19.07 -3.49 -28.66
CA ASN A 878 -18.95 -4.93 -28.49
C ASN A 878 -17.82 -5.32 -27.52
N GLY A 879 -17.61 -4.53 -26.46
CA GLY A 879 -16.58 -4.75 -25.44
C GLY A 879 -15.39 -3.82 -25.56
N GLU A 880 -15.55 -2.64 -26.16
CA GLU A 880 -14.49 -1.65 -26.27
C GLU A 880 -14.39 -0.75 -25.04
N ASP A 881 -13.21 -0.18 -24.85
CA ASP A 881 -12.84 0.63 -23.71
C ASP A 881 -12.97 2.12 -24.03
N TYR A 882 -13.51 2.87 -23.09
CA TYR A 882 -13.39 4.33 -22.99
C TYR A 882 -12.25 4.63 -22.01
N ILE A 883 -11.21 5.33 -22.47
CA ILE A 883 -9.95 5.52 -21.74
C ILE A 883 -9.68 7.02 -21.55
N VAL A 884 -9.39 7.42 -20.30
CA VAL A 884 -8.99 8.77 -19.93
C VAL A 884 -7.56 8.76 -19.41
N LYS A 885 -6.73 9.64 -19.97
CA LYS A 885 -5.33 9.84 -19.59
C LYS A 885 -5.07 11.27 -19.14
N VAL A 886 -4.28 11.43 -18.09
CA VAL A 886 -3.74 12.72 -17.64
C VAL A 886 -2.22 12.62 -17.63
N ASP A 887 -1.55 13.55 -18.31
CA ASP A 887 -0.10 13.60 -18.48
C ASP A 887 0.50 12.26 -18.99
N GLY A 888 -0.26 11.58 -19.86
CA GLY A 888 0.10 10.28 -20.45
C GLY A 888 -0.25 9.04 -19.61
N LEU A 889 -0.65 9.22 -18.36
CA LEU A 889 -1.03 8.17 -17.41
C LEU A 889 -2.53 7.83 -17.56
N SER A 890 -2.89 6.56 -17.73
CA SER A 890 -4.30 6.13 -17.73
C SER A 890 -4.86 6.21 -16.32
N VAL A 891 -5.79 7.13 -16.10
CA VAL A 891 -6.35 7.44 -14.77
C VAL A 891 -7.78 6.93 -14.59
N TRP A 892 -8.48 6.67 -15.69
CA TRP A 892 -9.80 6.06 -15.69
C TRP A 892 -10.03 5.26 -16.97
N GLN A 893 -10.71 4.12 -16.86
CA GLN A 893 -11.12 3.29 -18.00
C GLN A 893 -12.43 2.58 -17.68
N ARG A 894 -13.32 2.46 -18.67
CA ARG A 894 -14.51 1.60 -18.60
C ARG A 894 -14.73 0.86 -19.91
N THR A 895 -14.98 -0.44 -19.84
CA THR A 895 -15.41 -1.26 -20.97
C THR A 895 -16.93 -1.15 -21.13
N PHE A 896 -17.41 -0.88 -22.35
CA PHE A 896 -18.82 -0.90 -22.71
C PHE A 896 -19.13 -2.09 -23.64
N GLY A 897 -20.18 -2.85 -23.33
CA GLY A 897 -20.59 -4.04 -24.07
C GLY A 897 -22.00 -3.98 -24.64
N PHE A 898 -22.37 -5.00 -25.42
CA PHE A 898 -23.70 -5.14 -26.03
C PHE A 898 -24.82 -5.31 -24.99
N GLY A 899 -24.49 -5.83 -23.81
CA GLY A 899 -25.43 -6.09 -22.71
C GLY A 899 -25.59 -4.95 -21.70
N ASP A 900 -24.88 -3.83 -21.86
CA ASP A 900 -25.10 -2.66 -21.02
C ASP A 900 -26.49 -2.09 -21.34
N PRO A 901 -27.45 -2.05 -20.39
CA PRO A 901 -28.79 -1.53 -20.65
C PRO A 901 -28.65 -0.06 -21.04
N GLY A 902 -28.78 0.22 -22.33
CA GLY A 902 -28.75 1.59 -22.82
C GLY A 902 -30.06 2.30 -22.45
N LEU A 903 -29.94 3.60 -22.18
CA LEU A 903 -31.05 4.40 -21.66
C LEU A 903 -32.14 4.59 -22.71
N ALA A 904 -31.74 4.80 -23.96
CA ALA A 904 -32.58 4.86 -25.16
C ALA A 904 -31.68 4.90 -26.42
N ASP A 905 -32.29 4.73 -27.59
CA ASP A 905 -31.73 5.10 -28.90
C ASP A 905 -32.11 6.57 -29.16
N ILE A 906 -31.15 7.45 -28.90
CA ILE A 906 -31.27 8.91 -28.88
C ILE A 906 -30.39 9.52 -29.98
N CYS A 907 -29.27 8.87 -30.32
CA CYS A 907 -28.37 9.23 -31.42
C CYS A 907 -28.56 8.21 -32.56
N GLY A 908 -28.93 8.67 -33.76
CA GLY A 908 -29.36 7.78 -34.84
C GLY A 908 -28.43 6.59 -35.12
N GLY A 909 -29.04 5.42 -35.38
CA GLY A 909 -28.38 4.13 -35.57
C GLY A 909 -29.33 2.99 -35.17
N ASP A 910 -28.80 1.77 -35.00
CA ASP A 910 -29.54 0.61 -34.45
C ASP A 910 -29.03 0.25 -33.03
N GLY A 911 -28.52 1.20 -32.26
CA GLY A 911 -27.86 0.99 -30.97
C GLY A 911 -28.44 1.83 -29.85
N PHE A 912 -28.19 1.43 -28.60
CA PHE A 912 -28.61 2.21 -27.43
C PHE A 912 -27.44 2.98 -26.83
N GLU A 913 -27.67 4.25 -26.52
CA GLU A 913 -26.73 5.11 -25.80
C GLU A 913 -26.64 4.72 -24.33
N ASN A 914 -25.43 4.79 -23.80
CA ASN A 914 -25.17 4.69 -22.37
C ASN A 914 -24.07 5.67 -21.97
N TYR A 915 -23.95 5.97 -20.69
CA TYR A 915 -22.85 6.77 -20.19
C TYR A 915 -22.27 6.24 -18.89
N ALA A 916 -21.08 6.73 -18.57
CA ALA A 916 -20.46 6.60 -17.27
C ALA A 916 -20.21 7.97 -16.70
N ILE A 917 -20.32 8.11 -15.38
CA ILE A 917 -19.78 9.26 -14.69
C ILE A 917 -18.28 9.02 -14.53
N VAL A 918 -17.48 9.88 -15.14
CA VAL A 918 -16.06 10.03 -14.83
C VAL A 918 -15.99 11.06 -13.72
N ASP A 919 -15.47 10.69 -12.56
CA ASP A 919 -15.15 11.61 -11.46
C ASP A 919 -13.99 11.02 -10.66
N PHE A 920 -12.81 11.61 -10.77
CA PHE A 920 -11.62 11.13 -10.06
C PHE A 920 -10.77 12.28 -9.56
N VAL A 921 -9.98 11.98 -8.52
CA VAL A 921 -9.00 12.87 -7.90
C VAL A 921 -7.62 12.26 -8.04
N MET A 922 -6.63 13.07 -8.42
CA MET A 922 -5.23 12.66 -8.43
C MET A 922 -4.30 13.76 -7.89
N GLY A 923 -3.15 13.34 -7.35
CA GLY A 923 -2.06 14.23 -7.02
C GLY A 923 -1.51 14.88 -8.28
N HIS A 924 -1.43 16.20 -8.29
CA HIS A 924 -0.93 16.96 -9.43
C HIS A 924 -0.50 18.34 -8.90
N GLU A 925 0.78 18.64 -9.04
CA GLU A 925 1.41 19.91 -8.60
C GLU A 925 1.99 20.71 -9.77
N ALA A 926 2.05 20.09 -10.96
CA ALA A 926 2.57 20.74 -12.15
C ALA A 926 1.65 21.91 -12.57
N SER A 927 2.23 22.99 -13.09
CA SER A 927 1.46 24.16 -13.53
C SER A 927 0.67 23.91 -14.83
N THR A 928 0.83 22.75 -15.47
CA THR A 928 0.11 22.39 -16.70
C THR A 928 -0.40 20.97 -16.62
N LEU A 929 -1.60 20.72 -17.15
CA LEU A 929 -2.26 19.41 -17.21
C LEU A 929 -2.56 19.05 -18.67
N ASP A 930 -2.15 17.88 -19.14
CA ASP A 930 -2.48 17.35 -20.47
C ASP A 930 -3.53 16.22 -20.39
N LEU A 931 -4.75 16.50 -20.83
CA LEU A 931 -5.87 15.55 -20.82
C LEU A 931 -6.02 14.90 -22.20
N VAL A 932 -6.08 13.57 -22.25
CA VAL A 932 -6.34 12.80 -23.48
C VAL A 932 -7.43 11.76 -23.23
N ILE A 933 -8.47 11.79 -24.04
CA ILE A 933 -9.59 10.85 -24.03
C ILE A 933 -9.58 10.07 -25.34
N SER A 934 -9.68 8.75 -25.27
CA SER A 934 -9.60 7.85 -26.44
C SER A 934 -10.39 6.57 -26.20
N THR A 935 -10.57 5.76 -27.24
CA THR A 935 -11.25 4.46 -27.12
C THR A 935 -10.52 3.34 -27.86
N THR A 936 -10.98 2.10 -27.67
CA THR A 936 -10.53 0.93 -28.47
C THR A 936 -11.52 0.55 -29.58
N ILE A 937 -12.49 1.42 -29.90
CA ILE A 937 -13.50 1.19 -30.95
C ILE A 937 -12.82 0.82 -32.28
N GLY A 938 -13.20 -0.33 -32.83
CA GLY A 938 -12.67 -0.84 -34.09
C GLY A 938 -13.45 -0.42 -35.35
N LYS A 939 -14.59 0.27 -35.20
CA LYS A 939 -15.53 0.65 -36.27
C LYS A 939 -15.51 2.15 -36.58
N ASN A 940 -16.06 2.55 -37.72
CA ASN A 940 -16.23 3.97 -38.06
C ASN A 940 -17.26 4.66 -37.13
N ASN A 941 -17.19 5.99 -37.10
CA ASN A 941 -17.97 6.90 -36.26
C ASN A 941 -19.51 6.92 -36.54
N GLU A 942 -19.97 6.22 -37.58
CA GLU A 942 -21.41 6.03 -37.87
C GLU A 942 -21.98 4.77 -37.19
N ASN A 943 -21.13 3.84 -36.73
CA ASN A 943 -21.55 2.56 -36.16
C ASN A 943 -21.21 2.39 -34.68
N ALA A 944 -20.18 3.10 -34.21
CA ALA A 944 -19.79 3.18 -32.81
C ALA A 944 -19.00 4.47 -32.59
N SER A 945 -19.49 5.31 -31.69
CA SER A 945 -18.89 6.60 -31.38
C SER A 945 -18.81 6.82 -29.87
N PHE A 946 -17.98 7.79 -29.48
CA PHE A 946 -17.83 8.20 -28.09
C PHE A 946 -17.91 9.72 -27.96
N ALA A 947 -18.41 10.22 -26.84
CA ALA A 947 -18.45 11.66 -26.59
C ALA A 947 -18.17 11.99 -25.13
N LEU A 948 -18.02 13.27 -24.83
CA LEU A 948 -18.09 13.75 -23.47
C LEU A 948 -19.11 14.89 -23.32
N LYS A 949 -19.73 14.96 -22.14
CA LYS A 949 -20.68 16.00 -21.76
C LYS A 949 -20.43 16.43 -20.32
N GLY A 950 -20.68 17.70 -20.02
CA GLY A 950 -20.61 18.21 -18.66
C GLY A 950 -19.20 18.22 -18.05
N PHE A 951 -18.16 18.55 -18.81
CA PHE A 951 -16.79 18.60 -18.30
C PHE A 951 -16.58 19.65 -17.21
N LYS A 952 -15.99 19.25 -16.09
CA LYS A 952 -15.53 20.10 -15.01
C LYS A 952 -14.14 19.69 -14.59
N LEU A 953 -13.27 20.68 -14.41
CA LEU A 953 -11.94 20.51 -13.83
C LEU A 953 -11.87 21.38 -12.58
N PHE A 954 -11.51 20.78 -11.46
CA PHE A 954 -11.24 21.46 -10.21
C PHE A 954 -9.77 21.28 -9.84
N TYR A 955 -9.23 22.26 -9.12
CA TYR A 955 -7.97 22.11 -8.42
C TYR A 955 -8.20 22.38 -6.94
N GLU A 956 -7.41 21.74 -6.11
CA GLU A 956 -7.41 22.06 -4.69
C GLU A 956 -6.37 23.14 -4.42
N LYS A 957 -6.83 24.27 -3.88
CA LYS A 957 -5.94 25.36 -3.49
C LYS A 957 -4.86 24.84 -2.52
N PRO A 958 -3.63 25.37 -2.58
CA PRO A 958 -2.71 25.27 -1.48
C PRO A 958 -3.38 25.90 -0.26
N ASP A 959 -3.25 25.29 0.91
CA ASP A 959 -3.97 25.72 2.10
C ASP A 959 -3.65 27.20 2.42
N ALA A 960 -4.66 28.06 2.60
CA ALA A 960 -4.47 29.47 2.97
C ALA A 960 -4.12 29.57 4.46
N CYS A 961 -2.85 29.49 4.81
CA CYS A 961 -2.44 29.30 6.21
C CYS A 961 -2.47 30.62 7.01
N ALA A 962 -2.95 30.58 8.25
CA ALA A 962 -2.75 31.69 9.18
C ALA A 962 -1.32 31.67 9.69
N THR A 963 -0.65 32.82 9.69
CA THR A 963 0.76 32.88 10.11
C THR A 963 0.83 33.39 11.55
N LEU A 964 1.34 32.54 12.43
CA LEU A 964 1.53 32.83 13.84
C LEU A 964 2.96 33.25 14.11
N TYR A 965 3.17 34.19 15.02
CA TYR A 965 4.48 34.73 15.34
C TYR A 965 4.76 34.68 16.83
N THR A 966 6.01 34.36 17.19
CA THR A 966 6.45 34.32 18.59
C THR A 966 6.60 35.70 19.23
N GLU A 967 6.76 36.77 18.44
CA GLU A 967 6.86 38.15 18.92
C GLU A 967 5.73 39.04 18.36
N CYS A 968 5.58 40.25 18.91
CA CYS A 968 4.61 41.22 18.42
C CYS A 968 5.03 41.83 17.07
N ASN A 969 4.09 42.47 16.38
CA ASN A 969 4.24 43.11 15.08
C ASN A 969 4.65 42.17 13.94
N TYR A 970 4.22 40.90 13.98
CA TYR A 970 4.52 39.87 12.97
C TYR A 970 6.02 39.59 12.82
N THR A 971 6.72 39.59 13.95
CA THR A 971 8.17 39.36 14.02
C THR A 971 8.50 38.12 14.86
N GLY A 972 9.75 37.67 14.84
CA GLY A 972 10.15 36.41 15.47
C GLY A 972 9.86 35.20 14.58
N LYS A 973 9.81 34.00 15.18
CA LYS A 973 9.63 32.75 14.43
C LYS A 973 8.17 32.65 13.96
N SER A 974 7.99 32.55 12.65
CA SER A 974 6.68 32.43 12.01
C SER A 974 6.30 30.97 11.79
N PHE A 975 5.02 30.65 11.93
CA PHE A 975 4.48 29.31 11.70
C PHE A 975 3.17 29.40 10.93
N ASN A 976 3.08 28.68 9.82
CA ASN A 976 1.90 28.66 8.97
C ASN A 976 0.96 27.54 9.43
N MET A 977 -0.15 27.95 10.04
CA MET A 977 -1.25 27.06 10.40
C MET A 977 -2.21 26.91 9.23
N CYS A 978 -2.19 25.73 8.62
CA CYS A 978 -2.99 25.38 7.47
C CYS A 978 -4.23 24.54 7.83
N GLU A 979 -4.18 23.83 8.96
CA GLU A 979 -5.21 22.92 9.48
C GLU A 979 -5.44 23.16 10.99
N ASP A 980 -6.49 22.56 11.56
CA ASP A 980 -6.78 22.66 12.99
C ASP A 980 -5.73 21.94 13.84
N LEU A 981 -5.38 22.54 14.98
CA LEU A 981 -4.34 22.07 15.87
C LEU A 981 -4.94 21.75 17.24
N PRO A 982 -5.39 20.50 17.48
CA PRO A 982 -5.91 20.07 18.77
C PRO A 982 -4.78 19.88 19.78
N ASN A 983 -3.52 19.89 19.29
CA ASN A 983 -2.33 19.85 20.12
C ASN A 983 -1.13 20.70 19.63
N PHE A 984 -0.88 21.89 20.20
CA PHE A 984 0.32 22.70 19.86
C PHE A 984 1.64 21.95 20.15
N GLN A 985 1.67 21.05 21.14
CA GLN A 985 2.85 20.28 21.52
C GLN A 985 3.18 19.14 20.54
N LEU A 986 2.17 18.54 19.89
CA LEU A 986 2.39 17.53 18.84
C LEU A 986 2.80 18.14 17.50
N ALA A 987 2.39 19.39 17.23
CA ALA A 987 2.65 20.06 15.96
C ALA A 987 3.85 21.04 15.98
N LYS A 988 4.64 21.07 17.07
CA LYS A 988 5.85 21.92 17.25
C LYS A 988 5.59 23.44 17.12
N TYR A 989 4.38 23.89 17.40
CA TYR A 989 4.05 25.32 17.48
C TYR A 989 4.53 25.92 18.81
N PRO A 990 4.90 27.21 18.86
CA PRO A 990 5.48 27.79 20.06
C PRO A 990 4.43 27.94 21.16
N SER A 991 4.83 27.70 22.41
CA SER A 991 3.97 27.83 23.59
C SER A 991 3.51 29.26 23.89
N LYS A 992 4.07 30.25 23.18
CA LYS A 992 3.67 31.67 23.25
C LYS A 992 3.51 32.22 21.83
N ILE A 993 2.27 32.52 21.47
CA ILE A 993 1.93 33.30 20.28
C ILE A 993 1.71 34.74 20.71
N LYS A 994 2.41 35.68 20.07
CA LYS A 994 2.30 37.10 20.39
C LYS A 994 1.74 37.93 19.25
N SER A 995 1.77 37.48 18.00
CA SER A 995 1.02 38.12 16.91
C SER A 995 0.57 37.11 15.86
N ILE A 996 -0.50 37.44 15.13
CA ILE A 996 -1.18 36.52 14.21
C ILE A 996 -1.58 37.28 12.94
N GLN A 997 -1.20 36.76 11.78
CA GLN A 997 -1.78 37.17 10.49
C GLN A 997 -2.90 36.21 10.12
N VAL A 998 -4.10 36.75 10.01
CA VAL A 998 -5.33 36.02 9.66
C VAL A 998 -5.59 36.26 8.17
N PRO A 999 -5.64 35.21 7.34
CA PRO A 999 -5.98 35.33 5.92
C PRO A 999 -7.36 35.95 5.76
N ALA A 1000 -7.55 36.75 4.71
CA ALA A 1000 -8.84 37.41 4.45
C ALA A 1000 -10.00 36.40 4.41
N GLY A 1001 -11.05 36.63 5.19
CA GLY A 1001 -12.22 35.75 5.29
C GLY A 1001 -12.06 34.54 6.22
N ALA A 1002 -10.89 34.36 6.84
CA ALA A 1002 -10.64 33.32 7.83
C ALA A 1002 -10.86 33.82 9.26
N LYS A 1003 -11.13 32.88 10.17
CA LYS A 1003 -11.24 33.08 11.61
C LYS A 1003 -10.31 32.10 12.31
N VAL A 1004 -9.55 32.62 13.27
CA VAL A 1004 -8.60 31.87 14.10
C VAL A 1004 -9.13 31.85 15.54
N ILE A 1005 -9.37 30.68 16.11
CA ILE A 1005 -9.93 30.48 17.46
C ILE A 1005 -8.89 29.79 18.34
N LEU A 1006 -8.49 30.41 19.45
CA LEU A 1006 -7.54 29.82 20.39
C LEU A 1006 -8.26 29.26 21.62
N PHE A 1007 -7.77 28.13 22.13
CA PHE A 1007 -8.33 27.41 23.29
C PHE A 1007 -7.27 27.25 24.39
N ASP A 1008 -7.69 27.26 25.65
CA ASP A 1008 -6.81 27.07 26.82
C ASP A 1008 -6.73 25.61 27.34
N GLU A 1009 -7.59 24.69 26.85
CA GLU A 1009 -7.59 23.25 27.17
C GLU A 1009 -7.62 22.32 25.94
N MET A 1010 -7.18 21.06 26.11
CA MET A 1010 -6.97 20.07 25.04
C MET A 1010 -8.25 19.73 24.28
N ASP A 1011 -8.08 19.31 23.01
CA ASP A 1011 -9.16 18.82 22.16
C ASP A 1011 -10.29 19.85 21.95
N TYR A 1012 -9.91 21.14 21.82
CA TYR A 1012 -10.82 22.28 21.63
C TYR A 1012 -11.81 22.51 22.78
N ASN A 1013 -11.40 22.18 24.01
CA ASN A 1013 -12.17 22.44 25.22
C ASN A 1013 -11.68 23.70 25.96
N GLY A 1014 -12.43 24.11 26.99
CA GLY A 1014 -12.06 25.26 27.83
C GLY A 1014 -12.56 26.60 27.28
N LYS A 1015 -11.89 27.69 27.68
CA LYS A 1015 -12.19 29.06 27.26
C LYS A 1015 -11.59 29.36 25.89
N THR A 1016 -12.31 30.18 25.12
CA THR A 1016 -11.93 30.54 23.75
C THR A 1016 -11.71 32.04 23.55
N ILE A 1017 -10.82 32.37 22.61
CA ILE A 1017 -10.75 33.71 22.00
C ILE A 1017 -10.73 33.57 20.49
N GLU A 1018 -11.22 34.59 19.80
CA GLU A 1018 -11.43 34.59 18.36
C GLU A 1018 -10.77 35.80 17.70
N TYR A 1019 -10.11 35.58 16.56
CA TYR A 1019 -9.54 36.60 15.71
C TYR A 1019 -9.98 36.43 14.25
N THR A 1020 -10.63 37.44 13.71
CA THR A 1020 -11.05 37.52 12.30
C THR A 1020 -10.18 38.47 11.47
N GLU A 1021 -9.22 39.15 12.11
CA GLU A 1021 -8.30 40.10 11.51
C GLU A 1021 -6.89 39.95 12.12
N ASN A 1022 -5.88 40.52 11.45
CA ASN A 1022 -4.50 40.45 11.90
C ASN A 1022 -4.32 41.08 13.30
N GLN A 1023 -3.69 40.34 14.21
CA GLN A 1023 -3.39 40.79 15.57
C GLN A 1023 -1.93 41.17 15.70
N LYS A 1024 -1.66 42.46 15.92
CA LYS A 1024 -0.29 42.97 16.06
C LYS A 1024 0.36 42.57 17.39
N CYS A 1025 -0.38 42.37 18.47
CA CYS A 1025 0.18 41.94 19.75
C CYS A 1025 -0.89 41.27 20.63
N ILE A 1026 -0.56 40.21 21.35
CA ILE A 1026 -1.45 39.48 22.28
C ILE A 1026 -0.74 39.44 23.63
N GLU A 1027 -1.23 40.21 24.61
CA GLU A 1027 -0.42 40.54 25.81
C GLU A 1027 -0.62 39.62 27.02
N GLU A 1028 -1.70 38.82 27.13
CA GLU A 1028 -1.95 38.16 28.44
C GLU A 1028 -2.74 36.84 28.46
N TYR A 1029 -2.61 35.96 27.46
CA TYR A 1029 -3.24 34.64 27.52
C TYR A 1029 -2.36 33.51 26.96
N GLN A 1030 -2.20 32.43 27.72
CA GLN A 1030 -1.52 31.20 27.30
C GLN A 1030 -2.55 30.25 26.70
N TYR A 1031 -2.65 30.24 25.37
CA TYR A 1031 -3.48 29.27 24.67
C TYR A 1031 -2.67 28.02 24.39
N LYS A 1032 -3.32 26.87 24.54
CA LYS A 1032 -2.68 25.58 24.33
C LYS A 1032 -2.98 25.02 22.94
N PHE A 1033 -4.05 25.47 22.26
CA PHE A 1033 -4.53 24.93 20.98
C PHE A 1033 -5.20 25.99 20.10
N LEU A 1034 -5.40 25.68 18.81
CA LEU A 1034 -5.94 26.62 17.82
C LEU A 1034 -6.77 25.92 16.75
N GLN A 1035 -7.94 26.47 16.45
CA GLN A 1035 -8.83 26.02 15.37
C GLN A 1035 -8.97 27.13 14.33
N LYS A 1036 -9.01 26.77 13.05
CA LYS A 1036 -9.23 27.71 11.93
C LYS A 1036 -10.56 27.39 11.27
N ASN A 1037 -11.51 28.32 11.36
CA ASN A 1037 -12.75 28.24 10.61
C ASN A 1037 -12.70 29.24 9.45
N GLN A 1038 -13.00 28.80 8.22
CA GLN A 1038 -13.33 29.74 7.15
C GLN A 1038 -14.81 30.11 7.29
N GLN A 1039 -15.15 31.40 7.24
CA GLN A 1039 -16.55 31.78 7.09
C GLN A 1039 -17.00 31.40 5.68
N SER A 1040 -17.88 30.42 5.57
CA SER A 1040 -18.74 30.27 4.40
C SER A 1040 -19.75 31.43 4.41
N TYR A 1041 -19.54 32.41 3.56
CA TYR A 1041 -20.57 33.40 3.25
C TYR A 1041 -21.69 32.70 2.48
N VAL A 1042 -22.76 32.30 3.17
CA VAL A 1042 -24.06 32.11 2.51
C VAL A 1042 -24.62 33.50 2.27
N LEU A 1043 -24.54 33.96 1.02
CA LEU A 1043 -25.34 35.08 0.55
C LEU A 1043 -26.82 34.66 0.66
N THR A 1044 -27.48 35.07 1.73
CA THR A 1044 -28.94 35.14 1.73
C THR A 1044 -29.34 36.36 0.92
N ALA A 1045 -29.65 36.15 -0.36
CA ALA A 1045 -30.42 37.13 -1.11
C ALA A 1045 -31.91 36.89 -0.83
N ASN A 1046 -32.44 37.65 0.13
CA ASN A 1046 -33.83 38.09 0.05
C ASN A 1046 -33.93 39.05 -1.13
N ASN A 1047 -34.28 38.51 -2.31
CA ASN A 1047 -35.25 39.02 -3.30
C ASN A 1047 -35.17 38.19 -4.57
#